data_AF-E0MPS2-F1
#
_entry.id   AF-E0MPS2-F1
#
_cell.length_a   1.000
_cell.length_b   1.000
_cell.length_c   1.000
_cell.angle_alpha   90.00
_cell.angle_beta   90.00
_cell.angle_gamma   90.00
#
_symmetry.space_group_name_H-M   'P 1'
#
loop_
_entity.id
_entity.type
_entity.pdbx_description
1 polymer ?
#
loop_
_entity_poly.entity_id
_entity_poly.type
_entity_poly.pdbx_seq_one_letter_code
_entity_poly.pdbx_strand_id
1 'polypeptide(L)'
;MVKWTKWIVPGLITIAVLSFLAVRFEADRIEADLLAGAETLLAEKQLSWANVTLDGRDAFISGLAPTEADRDRARDLVAGTYDIRVVSDDTALIALQDPYIFTGKKADGKITIGGFAPNETSRSAILSLAKTSFADVELDDQTTLARGAPDGLEQLVAFAFTQLQKLSSGEVTLSGSELSITGIAIDREGYDSILALPQSTDTSGTSIGELNITPPLVEPYVWQATVADNAVKISGFVPDQQSRSVLSNRLAELRPQLMISDTSQLAQGNPQSYDEAMTYAAGRLSQLESGSVTIEGENISVSGVALNSQTYLDAVSKDTSAPPKPYRLATNDVVAPVQSNWSWGLRYNGQLADVSGYVANNTERTSILSDVAAALPQAQIVDGMQFGSGAPENDKSHRDFTIQQLRHLASAEVALDNGTLGVVGVAMSRDGYAEITSALRDNLPEGLALSRMEITPPSQSPHIWSAKRDVSGTTLSGDVSSNAVREGVLQQAGEAFEGSVIDNMQLASGAPDQRPEAREFAFGLLEKMSSGIVTLSNQKLSFNGVASNLDAYDEIQATIAKPLPAGLELQENDISPPAVNSFQWSAILEDSNVTLDGFVPDNSIRADLVSEAKQVFPENSVVDQMRVAASSSTDFGDIAKRSINDLARLSSGSLFYEDGNRRISGVAKSSGDFLFLKRRIDSDPKLNGIVTPPRATGSYNWQAVKTATSIVVSGLVPTASDRQRIAGQLASENADKSIVDRTLLTSGEGPAHISNVDLVVQAMNGMRSGNVGVSDGKISIDGVASSVDQYESLTLEAGKWAGNQSISTGLIDIRPPAISPFTWMIVETEQGITLSGFAPSSDVAVDLAAAASSQLKATVENNQRVAGGAPSGFGRVARILIDAVGRVDSASASLTGERVVLEGKAGSETEVSEIGKRVSDALPDGYRLANRLSYPIPAPAIAPKAEPKPVEAPVSMKPENPIAAPKEDTPEPASEEVSAACPVDFQQILRGKKILFDNNRAFIKASSYPLLDSLVDGFSKCSDARVMISGHTDAVGRDAYNLSLSQSRAQAVLDYIAGKGIDVDAFEAAGFGETKPIADNATDTGRAANRRIVIEVFPAAQ
;
A
#
# COMPACT_ATOMS: atom_id res chain seq x y z
N MET A 1 53.08 -204.64 -8.17
CA MET A 1 52.55 -203.45 -8.86
C MET A 1 51.49 -202.80 -7.99
N VAL A 2 51.54 -201.48 -7.77
CA VAL A 2 50.51 -200.70 -7.05
C VAL A 2 50.25 -199.42 -7.86
N LYS A 3 48.98 -199.01 -8.00
CA LYS A 3 48.55 -197.93 -8.93
C LYS A 3 48.68 -196.53 -8.29
N TRP A 4 49.35 -195.60 -8.98
CA TRP A 4 49.58 -194.22 -8.52
C TRP A 4 48.40 -193.24 -8.74
N THR A 5 47.39 -193.61 -9.53
CA THR A 5 46.33 -192.70 -10.01
C THR A 5 45.35 -192.18 -8.93
N LYS A 6 45.45 -192.60 -7.67
CA LYS A 6 44.53 -192.16 -6.60
C LYS A 6 44.84 -190.79 -5.97
N TRP A 7 45.97 -190.16 -6.27
CA TRP A 7 46.44 -188.96 -5.55
C TRP A 7 46.50 -187.66 -6.38
N ILE A 8 46.51 -187.71 -7.71
CA ILE A 8 46.72 -186.51 -8.56
C ILE A 8 45.44 -185.67 -8.70
N VAL A 9 44.29 -186.30 -8.95
CA VAL A 9 43.03 -185.57 -9.22
C VAL A 9 42.57 -184.70 -8.05
N PRO A 10 42.60 -185.15 -6.77
CA PRO A 10 42.27 -184.29 -5.64
C PRO A 10 43.21 -183.07 -5.54
N GLY A 11 44.51 -183.26 -5.79
CA GLY A 11 45.49 -182.18 -5.74
C GLY A 11 45.21 -181.05 -6.73
N LEU A 12 44.87 -181.38 -7.98
CA LEU A 12 44.54 -180.38 -9.00
C LEU A 12 43.25 -179.61 -8.68
N ILE A 13 42.21 -180.27 -8.15
CA ILE A 13 40.98 -179.60 -7.73
C ILE A 13 41.25 -178.66 -6.55
N THR A 14 42.05 -179.10 -5.57
CA THR A 14 42.43 -178.27 -4.41
C THR A 14 43.22 -177.04 -4.86
N ILE A 15 44.16 -177.17 -5.80
CA ILE A 15 44.89 -176.04 -6.37
C ILE A 15 43.93 -175.08 -7.08
N ALA A 16 43.03 -175.58 -7.95
CA ALA A 16 42.08 -174.73 -8.67
C ALA A 16 41.14 -173.95 -7.73
N VAL A 17 40.63 -174.59 -6.67
CA VAL A 17 39.77 -173.95 -5.66
C VAL A 17 40.56 -172.94 -4.83
N LEU A 18 41.79 -173.27 -4.39
CA LEU A 18 42.63 -172.33 -3.64
C LEU A 18 43.06 -171.14 -4.50
N SER A 19 43.37 -171.33 -5.78
CA SER A 19 43.67 -170.24 -6.71
C SER A 19 42.46 -169.36 -6.97
N PHE A 20 41.26 -169.94 -7.15
CA PHE A 20 40.03 -169.15 -7.30
C PHE A 20 39.70 -168.34 -6.04
N LEU A 21 39.81 -168.95 -4.86
CA LEU A 21 39.62 -168.25 -3.58
C LEU A 21 40.68 -167.16 -3.36
N ALA A 22 41.95 -167.44 -3.65
CA ALA A 22 43.02 -166.45 -3.55
C ALA A 22 42.76 -165.25 -4.47
N VAL A 23 42.39 -165.48 -5.74
CA VAL A 23 41.97 -164.40 -6.65
C VAL A 23 40.78 -163.63 -6.08
N ARG A 24 39.75 -164.33 -5.55
CA ARG A 24 38.54 -163.65 -5.06
C ARG A 24 38.74 -162.84 -3.77
N PHE A 25 39.67 -163.26 -2.90
CA PHE A 25 40.01 -162.53 -1.67
C PHE A 25 41.06 -161.43 -1.86
N GLU A 26 41.93 -161.55 -2.87
CA GLU A 26 43.01 -160.59 -3.12
C GLU A 26 42.62 -159.49 -4.12
N ALA A 27 41.65 -159.73 -5.01
CA ALA A 27 41.20 -158.75 -6.03
C ALA A 27 40.83 -157.39 -5.44
N ASP A 28 39.88 -157.36 -4.50
CA ASP A 28 39.41 -156.14 -3.84
C ASP A 28 40.56 -155.38 -3.13
N ARG A 29 41.60 -156.08 -2.66
CA ARG A 29 42.79 -155.45 -2.03
C ARG A 29 43.77 -154.87 -3.05
N ILE A 30 43.95 -155.56 -4.19
CA ILE A 30 44.79 -155.09 -5.30
C ILE A 30 44.16 -153.85 -5.95
N GLU A 31 42.85 -153.88 -6.20
CA GLU A 31 42.10 -152.72 -6.70
C GLU A 31 42.25 -151.50 -5.79
N ALA A 32 42.09 -151.66 -4.48
CA ALA A 32 42.22 -150.55 -3.53
C ALA A 32 43.65 -149.95 -3.47
N ASP A 33 44.69 -150.79 -3.54
CA ASP A 33 46.11 -150.36 -3.51
C ASP A 33 46.49 -149.63 -4.82
N LEU A 34 46.06 -150.16 -5.97
CA LEU A 34 46.24 -149.53 -7.28
C LEU A 34 45.46 -148.21 -7.40
N LEU A 35 44.24 -148.14 -6.86
CA LEU A 35 43.42 -146.92 -6.88
C LEU A 35 44.08 -145.82 -6.07
N ALA A 36 44.48 -146.11 -4.83
CA ALA A 36 45.18 -145.17 -3.97
C ALA A 36 46.50 -144.68 -4.60
N GLY A 37 47.23 -145.56 -5.29
CA GLY A 37 48.43 -145.20 -6.05
C GLY A 37 48.15 -144.23 -7.20
N ALA A 38 47.14 -144.51 -8.02
CA ALA A 38 46.75 -143.67 -9.15
C ALA A 38 46.19 -142.31 -8.70
N GLU A 39 45.32 -142.28 -7.70
CA GLU A 39 44.80 -141.05 -7.08
C GLU A 39 45.92 -140.19 -6.49
N THR A 40 46.88 -140.81 -5.79
CA THR A 40 48.04 -140.09 -5.24
C THR A 40 48.89 -139.44 -6.34
N LEU A 41 49.12 -140.14 -7.45
CA LEU A 41 49.89 -139.60 -8.59
C LEU A 41 49.18 -138.43 -9.28
N LEU A 42 47.86 -138.52 -9.48
CA LEU A 42 47.08 -137.42 -10.05
C LEU A 42 47.04 -136.20 -9.11
N ALA A 43 46.86 -136.42 -7.81
CA ALA A 43 46.91 -135.37 -6.80
C ALA A 43 48.29 -134.69 -6.74
N GLU A 44 49.38 -135.46 -6.75
CA GLU A 44 50.75 -134.93 -6.73
C GLU A 44 51.07 -134.06 -7.97
N LYS A 45 50.48 -134.38 -9.13
CA LYS A 45 50.64 -133.61 -10.37
C LYS A 45 49.55 -132.55 -10.59
N GLN A 46 48.72 -132.27 -9.58
CA GLN A 46 47.65 -131.25 -9.60
C GLN A 46 46.54 -131.50 -10.64
N LEU A 47 46.33 -132.77 -11.03
CA LEU A 47 45.31 -133.18 -11.99
C LEU A 47 44.03 -133.63 -11.27
N SER A 48 43.62 -132.89 -10.24
CA SER A 48 42.46 -133.18 -9.38
C SER A 48 41.10 -133.10 -10.09
N TRP A 49 41.08 -132.58 -11.32
CA TRP A 49 39.91 -132.62 -12.19
C TRP A 49 39.61 -134.04 -12.72
N ALA A 50 40.61 -134.93 -12.69
CA ALA A 50 40.52 -136.29 -13.19
C ALA A 50 40.23 -137.29 -12.06
N ASN A 51 39.08 -137.96 -12.14
CA ASN A 51 38.69 -139.05 -11.26
C ASN A 51 39.07 -140.39 -11.90
N VAL A 52 39.59 -141.33 -11.11
CA VAL A 52 39.93 -142.68 -11.55
C VAL A 52 39.05 -143.69 -10.82
N THR A 53 38.65 -144.74 -11.53
CA THR A 53 38.07 -145.95 -10.95
C THR A 53 38.74 -147.18 -11.56
N LEU A 54 38.71 -148.32 -10.86
CA LEU A 54 39.31 -149.57 -11.31
C LEU A 54 38.27 -150.70 -11.37
N ASP A 55 38.45 -151.58 -12.35
CA ASP A 55 37.85 -152.92 -12.42
C ASP A 55 39.00 -153.93 -12.58
N GLY A 56 39.33 -154.66 -11.51
CA GLY A 56 40.51 -155.53 -11.42
C GLY A 56 41.85 -154.80 -11.56
N ARG A 57 42.28 -154.61 -12.82
CA ARG A 57 43.55 -153.96 -13.20
C ARG A 57 43.40 -152.98 -14.38
N ASP A 58 42.16 -152.72 -14.79
CA ASP A 58 41.84 -151.77 -15.86
C ASP A 58 41.29 -150.49 -15.22
N ALA A 59 41.88 -149.35 -15.57
CA ALA A 59 41.50 -148.04 -15.04
C ALA A 59 40.58 -147.29 -15.99
N PHE A 60 39.61 -146.59 -15.44
CA PHE A 60 38.71 -145.69 -16.15
C PHE A 60 38.93 -144.29 -15.58
N ILE A 61 39.42 -143.38 -16.42
CA ILE A 61 39.63 -141.97 -16.07
C ILE A 61 38.47 -141.13 -16.63
N SER A 62 37.91 -140.25 -15.80
CA SER A 62 36.74 -139.42 -16.14
C SER A 62 36.84 -138.04 -15.49
N GLY A 63 36.24 -137.02 -16.09
CA GLY A 63 36.33 -135.63 -15.61
C GLY A 63 36.36 -134.60 -16.73
N LEU A 64 36.50 -133.33 -16.35
CA LEU A 64 36.58 -132.20 -17.28
C LEU A 64 38.01 -131.65 -17.31
N ALA A 65 38.74 -131.95 -18.37
CA ALA A 65 40.12 -131.54 -18.57
C ALA A 65 40.22 -130.05 -18.99
N PRO A 66 41.06 -129.23 -18.32
CA PRO A 66 41.30 -127.84 -18.71
C PRO A 66 41.94 -127.69 -20.09
N THR A 67 42.87 -128.59 -20.43
CA THR A 67 43.54 -128.63 -21.74
C THR A 67 43.65 -130.07 -22.25
N GLU A 68 43.86 -130.23 -23.57
CA GLU A 68 44.16 -131.53 -24.17
C GLU A 68 45.48 -132.11 -23.61
N ALA A 69 46.46 -131.25 -23.31
CA ALA A 69 47.73 -131.68 -22.71
C ALA A 69 47.55 -132.20 -21.27
N ASP A 70 46.70 -131.57 -20.46
CA ASP A 70 46.41 -132.06 -19.11
C ASP A 70 45.66 -133.38 -19.15
N ARG A 71 44.71 -133.53 -20.08
CA ARG A 71 43.97 -134.78 -20.30
C ARG A 71 44.92 -135.94 -20.59
N ASP A 72 45.74 -135.76 -21.62
CA ASP A 72 46.65 -136.80 -22.09
C ASP A 72 47.68 -137.13 -21.00
N ARG A 73 48.15 -136.12 -20.25
CA ARG A 73 49.04 -136.29 -19.09
C ARG A 73 48.40 -137.05 -17.94
N ALA A 74 47.13 -136.83 -17.63
CA ALA A 74 46.42 -137.56 -16.58
C ALA A 74 46.27 -139.04 -16.95
N ARG A 75 45.88 -139.31 -18.20
CA ARG A 75 45.81 -140.66 -18.76
C ARG A 75 47.17 -141.37 -18.73
N ASP A 76 48.24 -140.72 -19.14
CA ASP A 76 49.60 -141.26 -19.14
C ASP A 76 50.13 -141.55 -17.73
N LEU A 77 49.81 -140.70 -16.74
CA LEU A 77 50.18 -140.91 -15.34
C LEU A 77 49.47 -142.14 -14.75
N VAL A 78 48.17 -142.29 -15.01
CA VAL A 78 47.43 -143.50 -14.58
C VAL A 78 48.00 -144.74 -15.25
N ALA A 79 48.27 -144.69 -16.57
CA ALA A 79 48.87 -145.80 -17.31
C ALA A 79 50.28 -146.17 -16.83
N GLY A 80 51.02 -145.22 -16.25
CA GLY A 80 52.34 -145.44 -15.64
C GLY A 80 52.32 -146.09 -14.25
N THR A 81 51.16 -146.27 -13.63
CA THR A 81 51.04 -146.89 -12.30
C THR A 81 51.39 -148.38 -12.38
N TYR A 82 52.27 -148.84 -11.49
CA TYR A 82 52.75 -150.23 -11.48
C TYR A 82 51.58 -151.21 -11.38
N ASP A 83 51.59 -152.26 -12.20
CA ASP A 83 50.53 -153.27 -12.35
C ASP A 83 49.16 -152.80 -12.92
N ILE A 84 48.96 -151.55 -13.36
CA ILE A 84 47.80 -151.22 -14.21
C ILE A 84 48.00 -151.81 -15.63
N ARG A 85 46.92 -152.33 -16.25
CA ARG A 85 46.96 -153.09 -17.51
C ARG A 85 46.44 -152.32 -18.72
N VAL A 86 45.33 -151.60 -18.56
CA VAL A 86 44.66 -150.80 -19.60
C VAL A 86 44.10 -149.54 -18.95
N VAL A 87 44.08 -148.42 -19.68
CA VAL A 87 43.39 -147.19 -19.25
C VAL A 87 42.37 -146.79 -20.33
N SER A 88 41.09 -146.77 -19.95
CA SER A 88 39.99 -146.17 -20.70
C SER A 88 39.87 -144.70 -20.31
N ASP A 89 39.71 -143.83 -21.31
CA ASP A 89 39.61 -142.38 -21.11
C ASP A 89 38.23 -141.88 -21.55
N ASP A 90 37.40 -141.61 -20.55
CA ASP A 90 36.03 -141.09 -20.66
C ASP A 90 35.97 -139.61 -20.23
N THR A 91 37.10 -138.90 -20.28
CA THR A 91 37.18 -137.47 -19.97
C THR A 91 36.73 -136.59 -21.14
N ALA A 92 36.28 -135.37 -20.84
CA ALA A 92 35.91 -134.37 -21.84
C ALA A 92 36.66 -133.05 -21.61
N LEU A 93 36.75 -132.20 -22.63
CA LEU A 93 37.35 -130.86 -22.50
C LEU A 93 36.33 -129.85 -22.00
N ILE A 94 36.80 -128.91 -21.19
CA ILE A 94 36.04 -127.70 -20.83
C ILE A 94 35.69 -126.90 -22.11
N ALA A 95 34.53 -126.24 -22.15
CA ALA A 95 34.02 -125.56 -23.35
C ALA A 95 34.85 -124.31 -23.72
N LEU A 96 35.11 -124.09 -25.02
CA LEU A 96 35.85 -122.93 -25.53
C LEU A 96 34.92 -121.71 -25.68
N GLN A 97 35.37 -120.55 -25.20
CA GLN A 97 34.67 -119.26 -25.30
C GLN A 97 35.57 -118.25 -26.00
N ASP A 98 35.02 -117.56 -27.01
CA ASP A 98 35.67 -116.50 -27.77
C ASP A 98 34.58 -115.48 -28.21
N PRO A 99 34.61 -114.21 -27.73
CA PRO A 99 35.57 -113.67 -26.78
C PRO A 99 35.41 -114.29 -25.38
N TYR A 100 36.52 -114.41 -24.66
CA TYR A 100 36.52 -114.86 -23.27
C TYR A 100 36.13 -113.70 -22.35
N ILE A 101 35.02 -113.83 -21.62
CA ILE A 101 34.47 -112.76 -20.78
C ILE A 101 34.64 -113.07 -19.29
N PHE A 102 35.10 -112.07 -18.54
CA PHE A 102 35.11 -112.03 -17.08
C PHE A 102 34.50 -110.72 -16.59
N THR A 103 33.67 -110.76 -15.55
CA THR A 103 33.03 -109.56 -14.97
C THR A 103 33.22 -109.48 -13.47
N GLY A 104 33.45 -108.27 -12.95
CA GLY A 104 33.46 -107.96 -11.53
C GLY A 104 32.56 -106.76 -11.24
N LYS A 105 31.48 -106.96 -10.48
CA LYS A 105 30.45 -105.94 -10.22
C LYS A 105 30.32 -105.65 -8.73
N LYS A 106 30.59 -104.41 -8.33
CA LYS A 106 30.47 -103.91 -6.96
C LYS A 106 29.21 -103.04 -6.83
N ALA A 107 28.23 -103.48 -6.04
CA ALA A 107 27.01 -102.72 -5.75
C ALA A 107 26.45 -103.09 -4.38
N ASP A 108 25.82 -102.14 -3.67
CA ASP A 108 25.05 -102.38 -2.43
C ASP A 108 25.78 -103.20 -1.33
N GLY A 109 27.10 -103.02 -1.19
CA GLY A 109 27.91 -103.78 -0.21
C GLY A 109 28.26 -105.21 -0.63
N LYS A 110 28.04 -105.55 -1.91
CA LYS A 110 28.27 -106.86 -2.51
C LYS A 110 29.22 -106.78 -3.72
N ILE A 111 30.05 -107.80 -3.91
CA ILE A 111 30.92 -108.00 -5.07
C ILE A 111 30.51 -109.31 -5.75
N THR A 112 29.89 -109.19 -6.92
CA THR A 112 29.53 -110.33 -7.78
C THR A 112 30.60 -110.53 -8.83
N ILE A 113 31.14 -111.75 -8.94
CA ILE A 113 32.11 -112.14 -9.97
C ILE A 113 31.42 -113.09 -10.94
N GLY A 114 31.51 -112.81 -12.23
CA GLY A 114 30.82 -113.56 -13.28
C GLY A 114 31.68 -113.81 -14.51
N GLY A 115 31.07 -114.47 -15.51
CA GLY A 115 31.76 -114.92 -16.71
C GLY A 115 32.50 -116.23 -16.47
N PHE A 116 33.75 -116.30 -16.92
CA PHE A 116 34.48 -117.55 -17.05
C PHE A 116 35.79 -117.63 -16.24
N ALA A 117 36.10 -118.82 -15.74
CA ALA A 117 37.41 -119.18 -15.15
C ALA A 117 38.06 -120.36 -15.92
N PRO A 118 39.38 -120.39 -16.12
CA PRO A 118 40.03 -121.40 -16.99
C PRO A 118 40.13 -122.79 -16.36
N ASN A 119 40.18 -122.86 -15.03
CA ASN A 119 40.26 -124.07 -14.21
C ASN A 119 39.97 -123.69 -12.74
N GLU A 120 39.76 -124.69 -11.87
CA GLU A 120 39.44 -124.47 -10.45
C GLU A 120 40.60 -123.82 -9.65
N THR A 121 41.86 -124.00 -10.06
CA THR A 121 43.02 -123.37 -9.41
C THR A 121 43.01 -121.86 -9.62
N SER A 122 42.88 -121.40 -10.87
CA SER A 122 42.76 -119.97 -11.19
C SER A 122 41.45 -119.38 -10.70
N ARG A 123 40.34 -120.15 -10.69
CA ARG A 123 39.09 -119.73 -10.05
C ARG A 123 39.30 -119.45 -8.57
N SER A 124 39.95 -120.37 -7.85
CA SER A 124 40.31 -120.21 -6.43
C SER A 124 41.27 -119.03 -6.19
N ALA A 125 42.22 -118.79 -7.10
CA ALA A 125 43.11 -117.65 -7.05
C ALA A 125 42.36 -116.32 -7.22
N ILE A 126 41.48 -116.21 -8.22
CA ILE A 126 40.62 -115.04 -8.48
C ILE A 126 39.67 -114.77 -7.30
N LEU A 127 39.06 -115.80 -6.72
CA LEU A 127 38.19 -115.66 -5.54
C LEU A 127 38.97 -115.22 -4.30
N SER A 128 40.21 -115.68 -4.12
CA SER A 128 41.09 -115.26 -3.01
C SER A 128 41.55 -113.81 -3.19
N LEU A 129 41.91 -113.44 -4.41
CA LEU A 129 42.23 -112.08 -4.82
C LEU A 129 41.04 -111.14 -4.56
N ALA A 130 39.82 -111.53 -4.92
CA ALA A 130 38.62 -110.75 -4.64
C ALA A 130 38.36 -110.57 -3.13
N LYS A 131 38.47 -111.63 -2.32
CA LYS A 131 38.34 -111.54 -0.85
C LYS A 131 39.39 -110.60 -0.24
N THR A 132 40.59 -110.54 -0.82
CA THR A 132 41.66 -109.63 -0.39
C THR A 132 41.41 -108.19 -0.85
N SER A 133 40.92 -108.00 -2.07
CA SER A 133 40.61 -106.68 -2.65
C SER A 133 39.35 -106.04 -2.07
N PHE A 134 38.39 -106.83 -1.57
CA PHE A 134 37.08 -106.37 -1.12
C PHE A 134 36.69 -107.00 0.24
N ALA A 135 37.58 -106.90 1.23
CA ALA A 135 37.45 -107.59 2.52
C ALA A 135 36.16 -107.28 3.31
N ASP A 136 35.60 -106.09 3.15
CA ASP A 136 34.38 -105.61 3.85
C ASP A 136 33.09 -105.80 3.04
N VAL A 137 33.11 -106.65 2.00
CA VAL A 137 32.06 -106.76 0.97
C VAL A 137 31.63 -108.22 0.81
N GLU A 138 30.33 -108.49 0.69
CA GLU A 138 29.83 -109.86 0.47
C GLU A 138 30.25 -110.37 -0.92
N LEU A 139 30.98 -111.49 -0.98
CA LEU A 139 31.42 -112.11 -2.23
C LEU A 139 30.42 -113.13 -2.75
N ASP A 140 29.96 -112.92 -3.98
CA ASP A 140 29.06 -113.81 -4.73
C ASP A 140 29.74 -114.28 -6.02
N ASP A 141 29.91 -115.59 -6.14
CA ASP A 141 30.62 -116.23 -7.24
C ASP A 141 29.63 -116.89 -8.21
N GLN A 142 29.55 -116.32 -9.41
CA GLN A 142 28.73 -116.78 -10.53
C GLN A 142 29.62 -117.21 -11.71
N THR A 143 30.91 -117.46 -11.47
CA THR A 143 31.84 -117.91 -12.52
C THR A 143 31.60 -119.36 -12.92
N THR A 144 31.77 -119.64 -14.21
CA THR A 144 31.70 -121.00 -14.78
C THR A 144 33.01 -121.38 -15.45
N LEU A 145 33.31 -122.67 -15.57
CA LEU A 145 34.56 -123.10 -16.19
C LEU A 145 34.49 -123.01 -17.73
N ALA A 146 35.42 -122.31 -18.35
CA ALA A 146 35.61 -122.27 -19.81
C ALA A 146 37.09 -122.14 -20.20
N ARG A 147 37.49 -122.68 -21.35
CA ARG A 147 38.82 -122.44 -21.96
C ARG A 147 38.74 -121.25 -22.93
N GLY A 148 39.89 -120.68 -23.28
CA GLY A 148 40.00 -119.46 -24.11
C GLY A 148 40.47 -118.22 -23.35
N ALA A 149 40.85 -118.36 -22.08
CA ALA A 149 41.37 -117.27 -21.26
C ALA A 149 42.57 -116.57 -21.92
N PRO A 150 42.68 -115.23 -21.81
CA PRO A 150 43.85 -114.50 -22.26
C PRO A 150 45.11 -114.87 -21.45
N ASP A 151 46.28 -114.73 -22.06
CA ASP A 151 47.56 -114.82 -21.36
C ASP A 151 47.60 -113.80 -20.21
N GLY A 152 47.95 -114.26 -19.01
CA GLY A 152 48.03 -113.39 -17.83
C GLY A 152 46.67 -112.97 -17.24
N LEU A 153 45.60 -113.75 -17.42
CA LEU A 153 44.27 -113.45 -16.88
C LEU A 153 44.28 -113.02 -15.39
N GLU A 154 45.05 -113.67 -14.52
CA GLU A 154 45.09 -113.34 -13.10
C GLU A 154 45.67 -111.94 -12.83
N GLN A 155 46.63 -111.48 -13.64
CA GLN A 155 47.16 -110.12 -13.61
C GLN A 155 46.15 -109.10 -14.15
N LEU A 156 45.43 -109.44 -15.23
CA LEU A 156 44.36 -108.60 -15.77
C LEU A 156 43.22 -108.40 -14.77
N VAL A 157 42.81 -109.47 -14.08
CA VAL A 157 41.78 -109.42 -13.02
C VAL A 157 42.25 -108.61 -11.81
N ALA A 158 43.52 -108.74 -11.41
CA ALA A 158 44.09 -107.91 -10.34
C ALA A 158 44.09 -106.41 -10.70
N PHE A 159 44.43 -106.08 -11.94
CA PHE A 159 44.37 -104.70 -12.45
C PHE A 159 42.92 -104.18 -12.52
N ALA A 160 41.99 -104.99 -13.01
CA ALA A 160 40.56 -104.66 -13.06
C ALA A 160 39.98 -104.42 -11.65
N PHE A 161 40.30 -105.26 -10.67
CA PHE A 161 39.90 -105.05 -9.28
C PHE A 161 40.53 -103.81 -8.66
N THR A 162 41.78 -103.46 -9.01
CA THR A 162 42.42 -102.21 -8.58
C THR A 162 41.66 -100.98 -9.08
N GLN A 163 41.06 -101.02 -10.28
CA GLN A 163 40.20 -99.92 -10.73
C GLN A 163 38.80 -99.97 -10.08
N LEU A 164 38.21 -101.16 -9.92
CA LEU A 164 36.91 -101.33 -9.25
C LEU A 164 36.96 -100.91 -7.77
N GLN A 165 38.10 -101.03 -7.09
CA GLN A 165 38.33 -100.52 -5.75
C GLN A 165 38.14 -99.00 -5.63
N LYS A 166 38.47 -98.24 -6.69
CA LYS A 166 38.30 -96.77 -6.75
C LYS A 166 36.85 -96.34 -7.01
N LEU A 167 35.94 -97.29 -7.27
CA LEU A 167 34.52 -97.04 -7.49
C LEU A 167 33.71 -97.35 -6.22
N SER A 168 32.77 -96.49 -5.86
CA SER A 168 31.83 -96.72 -4.75
C SER A 168 30.82 -97.81 -5.14
N SER A 169 30.30 -97.72 -6.36
CA SER A 169 29.59 -98.78 -7.07
C SER A 169 30.00 -98.78 -8.56
N GLY A 170 30.03 -99.95 -9.20
CA GLY A 170 30.48 -100.07 -10.58
C GLY A 170 30.67 -101.51 -11.06
N GLU A 171 31.12 -101.64 -12.29
CA GLU A 171 31.35 -102.89 -13.00
C GLU A 171 32.61 -102.78 -13.86
N VAL A 172 33.45 -103.81 -13.80
CA VAL A 172 34.57 -104.02 -14.72
C VAL A 172 34.29 -105.26 -15.56
N THR A 173 34.50 -105.13 -16.86
CA THR A 173 34.34 -106.22 -17.84
C THR A 173 35.65 -106.39 -18.58
N LEU A 174 36.23 -107.59 -18.49
CA LEU A 174 37.33 -108.05 -19.32
C LEU A 174 36.76 -108.88 -20.46
N SER A 175 37.00 -108.46 -21.71
CA SER A 175 36.63 -109.21 -22.92
C SER A 175 37.91 -109.49 -23.71
N GLY A 176 38.39 -110.73 -23.67
CA GLY A 176 39.77 -111.03 -24.04
C GLY A 176 40.74 -110.25 -23.14
N SER A 177 41.57 -109.39 -23.75
CA SER A 177 42.49 -108.48 -23.05
C SER A 177 41.99 -107.03 -22.91
N GLU A 178 40.74 -106.75 -23.30
CA GLU A 178 40.15 -105.41 -23.23
C GLU A 178 39.37 -105.20 -21.93
N LEU A 179 39.72 -104.16 -21.16
CA LEU A 179 39.07 -103.76 -19.92
C LEU A 179 38.14 -102.56 -20.15
N SER A 180 36.84 -102.76 -19.98
CA SER A 180 35.85 -101.68 -19.87
C SER A 180 35.43 -101.47 -18.41
N ILE A 181 35.17 -100.21 -18.03
CA ILE A 181 34.92 -99.80 -16.65
C ILE A 181 33.72 -98.83 -16.62
N THR A 182 32.72 -99.13 -15.80
CA THR A 182 31.53 -98.27 -15.61
C THR A 182 31.23 -98.11 -14.13
N GLY A 183 30.89 -96.91 -13.65
CA GLY A 183 30.46 -96.72 -12.26
C GLY A 183 30.71 -95.33 -11.68
N ILE A 184 30.48 -95.20 -10.37
CA ILE A 184 30.63 -93.96 -9.60
C ILE A 184 31.96 -94.01 -8.85
N ALA A 185 32.82 -93.00 -8.97
CA ALA A 185 34.06 -92.94 -8.19
C ALA A 185 33.79 -92.80 -6.67
N ILE A 186 34.71 -93.29 -5.83
CA ILE A 186 34.68 -93.04 -4.37
C ILE A 186 35.04 -91.58 -4.08
N ASP A 187 36.07 -91.07 -4.76
CA ASP A 187 36.63 -89.75 -4.56
C ASP A 187 37.18 -89.19 -5.88
N ARG A 188 37.77 -87.99 -5.82
CA ARG A 188 38.30 -87.31 -7.01
C ARG A 188 39.57 -87.97 -7.55
N GLU A 189 40.44 -88.51 -6.69
CA GLU A 189 41.69 -89.15 -7.08
C GLU A 189 41.43 -90.48 -7.81
N GLY A 190 40.43 -91.24 -7.35
CA GLY A 190 39.88 -92.40 -8.03
C GLY A 190 39.31 -92.04 -9.40
N TYR A 191 38.49 -90.99 -9.49
CA TYR A 191 37.93 -90.50 -10.76
C TYR A 191 39.01 -90.12 -11.78
N ASP A 192 39.93 -89.22 -11.41
CA ASP A 192 40.98 -88.74 -12.31
C ASP A 192 41.95 -89.85 -12.70
N SER A 193 42.29 -90.76 -11.79
CA SER A 193 43.21 -91.86 -12.09
C SER A 193 42.62 -92.99 -12.92
N ILE A 194 41.29 -93.10 -13.05
CA ILE A 194 40.65 -93.99 -14.04
C ILE A 194 40.59 -93.30 -15.41
N LEU A 195 40.22 -92.01 -15.48
CA LEU A 195 40.20 -91.29 -16.75
C LEU A 195 41.59 -91.07 -17.37
N ALA A 196 42.64 -91.05 -16.55
CA ALA A 196 44.03 -90.97 -17.01
C ALA A 196 44.60 -92.31 -17.52
N LEU A 197 43.82 -93.40 -17.52
CA LEU A 197 44.29 -94.70 -18.04
C LEU A 197 44.57 -94.61 -19.55
N PRO A 198 45.72 -95.12 -20.03
CA PRO A 198 46.09 -95.02 -21.43
C PRO A 198 45.15 -95.83 -22.32
N GLN A 199 44.54 -95.17 -23.31
CA GLN A 199 43.64 -95.75 -24.31
C GLN A 199 44.35 -96.65 -25.35
N SER A 200 45.59 -97.06 -25.08
CA SER A 200 46.44 -97.85 -25.97
C SER A 200 47.14 -98.95 -25.17
N THR A 201 47.25 -100.15 -25.74
CA THR A 201 47.94 -101.29 -25.13
C THR A 201 49.34 -100.92 -24.64
N ASP A 202 49.59 -101.12 -23.35
CA ASP A 202 50.90 -100.98 -22.74
C ASP A 202 51.68 -102.32 -22.77
N THR A 203 52.82 -102.36 -22.07
CA THR A 203 53.65 -103.58 -21.96
C THR A 203 53.01 -104.72 -21.15
N SER A 204 51.83 -104.53 -20.55
CA SER A 204 51.06 -105.59 -19.86
C SER A 204 50.10 -106.36 -20.78
N GLY A 205 49.85 -105.85 -22.00
CA GLY A 205 48.91 -106.45 -22.96
C GLY A 205 47.45 -106.06 -22.76
N THR A 206 47.13 -105.24 -21.75
CA THR A 206 45.76 -104.74 -21.50
C THR A 206 45.41 -103.59 -22.46
N SER A 207 44.26 -103.63 -23.14
CA SER A 207 43.67 -102.45 -23.78
C SER A 207 42.55 -101.88 -22.91
N ILE A 208 42.42 -100.56 -22.86
CA ILE A 208 41.29 -99.89 -22.20
C ILE A 208 40.19 -99.66 -23.23
N GLY A 209 39.00 -100.19 -22.95
CA GLY A 209 37.78 -100.02 -23.74
C GLY A 209 36.93 -98.86 -23.22
N GLU A 210 35.63 -99.09 -23.06
CA GLU A 210 34.68 -98.05 -22.66
C GLU A 210 34.87 -97.63 -21.18
N LEU A 211 35.02 -96.32 -20.94
CA LEU A 211 35.15 -95.72 -19.61
C LEU A 211 33.96 -94.81 -19.30
N ASN A 212 32.93 -95.37 -18.67
CA ASN A 212 31.73 -94.64 -18.23
C ASN A 212 31.75 -94.38 -16.72
N ILE A 213 32.65 -93.48 -16.30
CA ILE A 213 32.85 -93.14 -14.88
C ILE A 213 32.16 -91.83 -14.54
N THR A 214 31.42 -91.79 -13.42
CA THR A 214 30.84 -90.56 -12.89
C THR A 214 31.59 -90.03 -11.66
N PRO A 215 31.63 -88.69 -11.44
CA PRO A 215 32.23 -88.09 -10.25
C PRO A 215 31.59 -88.59 -8.93
N PRO A 216 32.29 -88.47 -7.79
CA PRO A 216 31.74 -88.87 -6.48
C PRO A 216 30.54 -88.01 -6.07
N LEU A 217 29.62 -88.61 -5.30
CA LEU A 217 28.49 -87.93 -4.67
C LEU A 217 28.97 -87.21 -3.38
N VAL A 218 28.67 -85.92 -3.23
CA VAL A 218 29.06 -85.13 -2.06
C VAL A 218 27.86 -84.46 -1.37
N GLU A 219 27.82 -84.56 -0.05
CA GLU A 219 26.86 -83.88 0.82
C GLU A 219 27.59 -83.23 2.01
N PRO A 220 27.32 -81.95 2.35
CA PRO A 220 26.43 -81.02 1.66
C PRO A 220 27.02 -80.52 0.34
N TYR A 221 26.16 -80.29 -0.65
CA TYR A 221 26.55 -79.74 -1.94
C TYR A 221 26.69 -78.21 -1.85
N VAL A 222 27.92 -77.74 -1.64
CA VAL A 222 28.24 -76.31 -1.44
C VAL A 222 29.08 -75.77 -2.60
N TRP A 223 28.66 -74.62 -3.11
CA TRP A 223 29.38 -73.80 -4.07
C TRP A 223 29.47 -72.35 -3.58
N GLN A 224 30.59 -71.67 -3.79
CA GLN A 224 30.76 -70.26 -3.42
C GLN A 224 31.56 -69.48 -4.46
N ALA A 225 31.15 -68.24 -4.72
CA ALA A 225 31.97 -67.23 -5.38
C ALA A 225 32.08 -65.97 -4.53
N THR A 226 33.29 -65.41 -4.47
CA THR A 226 33.59 -64.16 -3.77
C THR A 226 34.19 -63.16 -4.75
N VAL A 227 33.66 -61.94 -4.79
CA VAL A 227 34.19 -60.80 -5.54
C VAL A 227 34.88 -59.83 -4.59
N ALA A 228 36.09 -59.40 -4.91
CA ALA A 228 36.84 -58.35 -4.22
C ALA A 228 37.95 -57.85 -5.14
N ASP A 229 38.34 -56.57 -5.04
CA ASP A 229 39.44 -55.97 -5.81
C ASP A 229 39.35 -56.22 -7.33
N ASN A 230 38.12 -56.24 -7.86
CA ASN A 230 37.80 -56.55 -9.26
C ASN A 230 38.29 -57.94 -9.74
N ALA A 231 38.45 -58.89 -8.81
CA ALA A 231 38.69 -60.30 -9.05
C ALA A 231 37.55 -61.15 -8.45
N VAL A 232 37.29 -62.31 -9.06
CA VAL A 232 36.33 -63.31 -8.59
C VAL A 232 37.05 -64.61 -8.28
N LYS A 233 36.85 -65.14 -7.07
CA LYS A 233 37.35 -66.46 -6.65
C LYS A 233 36.17 -67.41 -6.50
N ILE A 234 36.19 -68.54 -7.19
CA ILE A 234 35.13 -69.57 -7.17
C ILE A 234 35.69 -70.86 -6.55
N SER A 235 34.94 -71.48 -5.66
CA SER A 235 35.30 -72.71 -4.94
C SER A 235 34.06 -73.57 -4.62
N GLY A 236 34.31 -74.78 -4.12
CA GLY A 236 33.26 -75.77 -3.86
C GLY A 236 33.04 -76.71 -5.05
N PHE A 237 31.82 -77.22 -5.17
CA PHE A 237 31.47 -78.28 -6.12
C PHE A 237 30.59 -77.80 -7.26
N VAL A 238 30.80 -78.39 -8.44
CA VAL A 238 30.00 -78.18 -9.67
C VAL A 238 29.71 -79.53 -10.33
N PRO A 239 28.57 -79.73 -11.02
CA PRO A 239 28.14 -81.08 -11.43
C PRO A 239 28.97 -81.64 -12.59
N ASP A 240 29.33 -80.77 -13.55
CA ASP A 240 30.09 -81.10 -14.73
C ASP A 240 30.85 -79.88 -15.27
N GLN A 241 31.65 -80.10 -16.32
CA GLN A 241 32.49 -79.08 -16.93
C GLN A 241 31.68 -78.00 -17.69
N GLN A 242 30.45 -78.31 -18.13
CA GLN A 242 29.59 -77.36 -18.83
C GLN A 242 29.00 -76.36 -17.83
N SER A 243 28.39 -76.83 -16.73
CA SER A 243 27.87 -75.98 -15.64
C SER A 243 28.96 -75.09 -15.03
N ARG A 244 30.19 -75.60 -14.90
CA ARG A 244 31.36 -74.81 -14.49
C ARG A 244 31.63 -73.61 -15.41
N SER A 245 31.44 -73.79 -16.72
CA SER A 245 31.63 -72.73 -17.72
C SER A 245 30.48 -71.72 -17.75
N VAL A 246 29.26 -72.08 -17.33
CA VAL A 246 28.08 -71.17 -17.36
C VAL A 246 28.35 -69.89 -16.58
N LEU A 247 28.79 -70.01 -15.32
CA LEU A 247 29.02 -68.85 -14.45
C LEU A 247 30.20 -68.00 -14.92
N SER A 248 31.32 -68.62 -15.32
CA SER A 248 32.50 -67.87 -15.80
C SER A 248 32.20 -67.11 -17.10
N ASN A 249 31.48 -67.72 -18.04
CA ASN A 249 31.00 -67.06 -19.25
C ASN A 249 30.02 -65.92 -18.94
N ARG A 250 29.04 -66.15 -18.04
CA ARG A 250 28.04 -65.13 -17.68
C ARG A 250 28.66 -63.94 -16.93
N LEU A 251 29.65 -64.18 -16.08
CA LEU A 251 30.42 -63.10 -15.43
C LEU A 251 31.27 -62.32 -16.44
N ALA A 252 31.89 -62.99 -17.41
CA ALA A 252 32.64 -62.34 -18.47
C ALA A 252 31.74 -61.49 -19.40
N GLU A 253 30.49 -61.89 -19.61
CA GLU A 253 29.49 -61.09 -20.34
C GLU A 253 29.05 -59.86 -19.53
N LEU A 254 28.69 -60.04 -18.25
CA LEU A 254 28.14 -58.97 -17.41
C LEU A 254 29.21 -57.96 -16.93
N ARG A 255 30.43 -58.42 -16.66
CA ARG A 255 31.58 -57.60 -16.25
C ARG A 255 32.90 -58.12 -16.86
N PRO A 256 33.19 -57.78 -18.14
CA PRO A 256 34.38 -58.23 -18.86
C PRO A 256 35.72 -57.92 -18.18
N GLN A 257 35.75 -56.94 -17.26
CA GLN A 257 36.93 -56.52 -16.52
C GLN A 257 37.28 -57.41 -15.30
N LEU A 258 36.44 -58.37 -14.90
CA LEU A 258 36.69 -59.20 -13.71
C LEU A 258 37.75 -60.28 -13.99
N MET A 259 38.75 -60.38 -13.11
CA MET A 259 39.71 -61.49 -13.14
C MET A 259 39.12 -62.73 -12.45
N ILE A 260 38.70 -63.73 -13.22
CA ILE A 260 38.05 -64.94 -12.69
C ILE A 260 39.09 -66.03 -12.40
N SER A 261 39.10 -66.53 -11.16
CA SER A 261 39.90 -67.67 -10.70
C SER A 261 38.98 -68.74 -10.14
N ASP A 262 38.90 -69.88 -10.82
CA ASP A 262 37.96 -70.95 -10.49
C ASP A 262 38.70 -72.22 -10.05
N THR A 263 38.60 -72.54 -8.76
CA THR A 263 39.16 -73.75 -8.14
C THR A 263 38.07 -74.75 -7.75
N SER A 264 36.89 -74.72 -8.38
CA SER A 264 35.83 -75.70 -8.15
C SER A 264 36.19 -77.10 -8.63
N GLN A 265 35.58 -78.11 -8.00
CA GLN A 265 35.79 -79.53 -8.28
C GLN A 265 34.52 -80.16 -8.87
N LEU A 266 34.66 -81.10 -9.82
CA LEU A 266 33.48 -81.80 -10.35
C LEU A 266 33.02 -82.87 -9.35
N ALA A 267 31.75 -82.82 -8.93
CA ALA A 267 31.13 -83.78 -8.03
C ALA A 267 29.60 -83.85 -8.23
N GLN A 268 29.00 -85.01 -7.96
CA GLN A 268 27.55 -85.24 -7.96
C GLN A 268 26.90 -84.83 -6.64
N GLY A 269 25.56 -84.72 -6.61
CA GLY A 269 24.79 -84.18 -5.48
C GLY A 269 23.93 -82.95 -5.84
N ASN A 270 23.74 -82.73 -7.14
CA ASN A 270 23.15 -81.53 -7.69
C ASN A 270 21.62 -81.43 -7.48
N PRO A 271 21.09 -80.30 -6.95
CA PRO A 271 19.65 -80.00 -7.03
C PRO A 271 19.19 -79.77 -8.47
N GLN A 272 17.87 -79.81 -8.71
CA GLN A 272 17.30 -79.50 -10.04
C GLN A 272 17.54 -78.03 -10.43
N SER A 273 17.75 -77.77 -11.73
CA SER A 273 17.94 -76.42 -12.31
C SER A 273 19.18 -75.63 -11.85
N TYR A 274 20.30 -76.32 -11.57
CA TYR A 274 21.55 -75.68 -11.11
C TYR A 274 22.14 -74.64 -12.07
N ASP A 275 22.05 -74.82 -13.39
CA ASP A 275 22.51 -73.81 -14.36
C ASP A 275 21.73 -72.49 -14.24
N GLU A 276 20.44 -72.55 -13.86
CA GLU A 276 19.63 -71.37 -13.56
C GLU A 276 20.11 -70.69 -12.27
N ALA A 277 20.40 -71.48 -11.22
CA ALA A 277 20.96 -70.96 -9.96
C ALA A 277 22.36 -70.35 -10.14
N MET A 278 23.21 -70.94 -10.98
CA MET A 278 24.51 -70.40 -11.35
C MET A 278 24.39 -69.13 -12.19
N THR A 279 23.43 -69.07 -13.11
CA THR A 279 23.12 -67.84 -13.87
C THR A 279 22.62 -66.73 -12.95
N TYR A 280 21.76 -67.07 -11.98
CA TYR A 280 21.30 -66.15 -10.94
C TYR A 280 22.48 -65.67 -10.07
N ALA A 281 23.33 -66.57 -9.59
CA ALA A 281 24.50 -66.26 -8.78
C ALA A 281 25.51 -65.36 -9.52
N ALA A 282 25.76 -65.60 -10.81
CA ALA A 282 26.56 -64.73 -11.66
C ALA A 282 25.94 -63.32 -11.77
N GLY A 283 24.62 -63.24 -11.96
CA GLY A 283 23.86 -61.98 -11.95
C GLY A 283 24.07 -61.20 -10.64
N ARG A 284 23.84 -61.85 -9.50
CA ARG A 284 24.02 -61.25 -8.16
C ARG A 284 25.47 -60.85 -7.89
N LEU A 285 26.45 -61.67 -8.24
CA LEU A 285 27.86 -61.35 -8.03
C LEU A 285 28.33 -60.20 -8.94
N SER A 286 27.82 -60.10 -10.17
CA SER A 286 28.14 -58.99 -11.07
C SER A 286 27.70 -57.62 -10.53
N GLN A 287 26.66 -57.62 -9.69
CA GLN A 287 26.06 -56.44 -9.05
C GLN A 287 26.85 -55.95 -7.81
N LEU A 288 27.83 -56.71 -7.31
CA LEU A 288 28.60 -56.36 -6.11
C LEU A 288 29.96 -55.74 -6.48
N GLU A 289 30.37 -54.74 -5.70
CA GLU A 289 31.74 -54.21 -5.70
C GLU A 289 32.67 -55.18 -4.95
N SER A 290 32.23 -55.61 -3.77
CA SER A 290 32.84 -56.68 -2.97
C SER A 290 31.75 -57.49 -2.28
N GLY A 291 31.95 -58.79 -2.08
CA GLY A 291 30.95 -59.66 -1.46
C GLY A 291 31.05 -61.12 -1.87
N SER A 292 30.08 -61.93 -1.47
CA SER A 292 30.00 -63.34 -1.81
C SER A 292 28.58 -63.82 -2.13
N VAL A 293 28.50 -64.84 -2.97
CA VAL A 293 27.30 -65.64 -3.21
C VAL A 293 27.63 -67.10 -2.92
N THR A 294 26.82 -67.74 -2.07
CA THR A 294 26.94 -69.16 -1.72
C THR A 294 25.66 -69.89 -2.10
N ILE A 295 25.78 -71.09 -2.68
CA ILE A 295 24.69 -72.03 -2.94
C ILE A 295 24.94 -73.27 -2.07
N GLU A 296 24.01 -73.60 -1.19
CA GLU A 296 24.04 -74.79 -0.32
C GLU A 296 22.71 -75.54 -0.42
N GLY A 297 22.71 -76.63 -1.19
CA GLY A 297 21.48 -77.30 -1.61
C GLY A 297 20.55 -76.33 -2.35
N GLU A 298 19.30 -76.20 -1.91
CA GLU A 298 18.32 -75.25 -2.47
C GLU A 298 18.44 -73.82 -1.89
N ASN A 299 19.38 -73.56 -0.97
CA ASN A 299 19.53 -72.25 -0.34
C ASN A 299 20.58 -71.41 -1.08
N ILE A 300 20.24 -70.17 -1.43
CA ILE A 300 21.19 -69.18 -1.95
C ILE A 300 21.35 -68.06 -0.93
N SER A 301 22.58 -67.74 -0.59
CA SER A 301 22.95 -66.66 0.35
C SER A 301 23.77 -65.61 -0.39
N VAL A 302 23.40 -64.34 -0.28
CA VAL A 302 24.07 -63.20 -0.92
C VAL A 302 24.48 -62.20 0.15
N SER A 303 25.72 -61.73 0.12
CA SER A 303 26.23 -60.69 1.03
C SER A 303 27.25 -59.80 0.33
N GLY A 304 27.31 -58.50 0.66
CA GLY A 304 28.33 -57.61 0.11
C GLY A 304 27.92 -56.15 -0.05
N VAL A 305 28.78 -55.37 -0.69
CA VAL A 305 28.56 -53.96 -1.06
C VAL A 305 28.08 -53.89 -2.51
N ALA A 306 26.95 -53.25 -2.76
CA ALA A 306 26.44 -53.03 -4.11
C ALA A 306 27.27 -52.00 -4.90
N LEU A 307 27.42 -52.19 -6.21
CA LEU A 307 28.19 -51.29 -7.09
C LEU A 307 27.71 -49.83 -7.12
N ASN A 308 26.42 -49.59 -6.93
CA ASN A 308 25.80 -48.27 -6.95
C ASN A 308 24.41 -48.31 -6.29
N SER A 309 23.79 -47.14 -6.09
CA SER A 309 22.46 -46.99 -5.48
C SER A 309 21.35 -47.79 -6.18
N GLN A 310 21.32 -47.83 -7.52
CA GLN A 310 20.29 -48.60 -8.25
C GLN A 310 20.50 -50.10 -8.03
N THR A 311 21.74 -50.55 -8.06
CA THR A 311 22.08 -51.95 -7.82
C THR A 311 21.76 -52.39 -6.39
N TYR A 312 21.89 -51.50 -5.40
CA TYR A 312 21.40 -51.75 -4.04
C TYR A 312 19.87 -51.90 -4.00
N LEU A 313 19.13 -51.02 -4.67
CA LEU A 313 17.66 -51.11 -4.80
C LEU A 313 17.22 -52.45 -5.39
N ASP A 314 17.78 -52.82 -6.54
CA ASP A 314 17.50 -54.09 -7.22
C ASP A 314 17.91 -55.28 -6.34
N ALA A 315 18.97 -55.12 -5.53
CA ALA A 315 19.43 -56.15 -4.62
C ALA A 315 18.45 -56.41 -3.46
N VAL A 316 17.85 -55.38 -2.87
CA VAL A 316 16.91 -55.51 -1.73
C VAL A 316 15.43 -55.63 -2.14
N SER A 317 15.12 -55.40 -3.42
CA SER A 317 13.77 -55.52 -3.98
C SER A 317 13.30 -56.99 -4.05
N LYS A 318 12.14 -57.28 -3.45
CA LYS A 318 11.61 -58.67 -3.37
C LYS A 318 11.34 -59.30 -4.73
N ASP A 319 11.00 -58.51 -5.74
CA ASP A 319 10.62 -59.00 -7.06
C ASP A 319 11.85 -59.31 -7.94
N THR A 320 12.97 -58.59 -7.75
CA THR A 320 14.23 -58.79 -8.51
C THR A 320 15.27 -59.60 -7.75
N SER A 321 15.11 -59.81 -6.44
CA SER A 321 15.96 -60.67 -5.61
C SER A 321 15.44 -62.12 -5.49
N ALA A 322 14.41 -62.51 -6.26
CA ALA A 322 13.84 -63.86 -6.18
C ALA A 322 14.69 -64.86 -7.01
N PRO A 323 15.25 -65.91 -6.40
CA PRO A 323 15.97 -66.96 -7.14
C PRO A 323 15.00 -67.88 -7.91
N PRO A 324 15.49 -68.60 -8.94
CA PRO A 324 14.69 -69.57 -9.69
C PRO A 324 14.26 -70.75 -8.80
N LYS A 325 13.03 -71.25 -8.96
CA LYS A 325 12.56 -72.42 -8.21
C LYS A 325 13.31 -73.68 -8.67
N PRO A 326 13.69 -74.62 -7.78
CA PRO A 326 13.24 -74.75 -6.39
C PRO A 326 14.00 -73.89 -5.37
N TYR A 327 15.05 -73.15 -5.79
CA TYR A 327 15.91 -72.41 -4.87
C TYR A 327 15.18 -71.29 -4.12
N ARG A 328 15.70 -70.96 -2.95
CA ARG A 328 15.21 -69.90 -2.06
C ARG A 328 16.35 -69.07 -1.50
N LEU A 329 16.09 -67.79 -1.27
CA LEU A 329 17.06 -66.86 -0.72
C LEU A 329 17.10 -67.03 0.81
N ALA A 330 18.23 -67.49 1.35
CA ALA A 330 18.41 -67.70 2.79
C ALA A 330 18.90 -66.44 3.50
N THR A 331 19.87 -65.73 2.92
CA THR A 331 20.29 -64.38 3.35
C THR A 331 20.48 -63.46 2.14
N ASN A 332 20.34 -62.15 2.38
CA ASN A 332 20.46 -61.12 1.35
C ASN A 332 21.04 -59.84 1.98
N ASP A 333 22.22 -59.98 2.59
CA ASP A 333 22.90 -58.96 3.37
C ASP A 333 23.72 -58.05 2.46
N VAL A 334 23.04 -57.42 1.50
CA VAL A 334 23.62 -56.44 0.59
C VAL A 334 23.48 -55.05 1.19
N VAL A 335 24.58 -54.31 1.28
CA VAL A 335 24.63 -52.92 1.77
C VAL A 335 24.90 -51.94 0.62
N ALA A 336 24.51 -50.69 0.83
CA ALA A 336 24.71 -49.62 -0.14
C ALA A 336 26.20 -49.22 -0.26
N PRO A 337 26.64 -48.71 -1.43
CA PRO A 337 28.05 -48.32 -1.68
C PRO A 337 28.56 -47.27 -0.70
N VAL A 338 29.80 -47.43 -0.20
CA VAL A 338 30.41 -46.48 0.74
C VAL A 338 30.70 -45.15 0.05
N GLN A 339 30.26 -44.04 0.63
CA GLN A 339 30.44 -42.69 0.09
C GLN A 339 31.50 -41.92 0.88
N SER A 340 32.56 -41.48 0.22
CA SER A 340 33.63 -40.69 0.83
C SER A 340 33.25 -39.22 1.06
N ASN A 341 32.25 -38.73 0.35
CA ASN A 341 31.69 -37.37 0.43
C ASN A 341 30.21 -37.43 0.84
N TRP A 342 29.95 -37.96 2.05
CA TRP A 342 28.60 -38.04 2.59
C TRP A 342 27.98 -36.64 2.72
N SER A 343 26.87 -36.44 2.01
CA SER A 343 26.18 -35.17 1.85
C SER A 343 24.68 -35.42 1.78
N TRP A 344 23.91 -34.51 2.36
CA TRP A 344 22.45 -34.48 2.28
C TRP A 344 22.01 -33.04 2.08
N GLY A 345 20.99 -32.79 1.25
CA GLY A 345 20.55 -31.44 0.98
C GLY A 345 19.09 -31.33 0.58
N LEU A 346 18.54 -30.13 0.73
CA LEU A 346 17.15 -29.83 0.42
C LEU A 346 17.02 -28.46 -0.23
N ARG A 347 16.29 -28.40 -1.35
CA ARG A 347 15.95 -27.16 -2.07
C ARG A 347 14.44 -26.98 -2.09
N TYR A 348 13.96 -25.96 -1.38
CA TYR A 348 12.55 -25.63 -1.23
C TYR A 348 12.26 -24.20 -1.69
N ASN A 349 11.35 -24.05 -2.66
CA ASN A 349 11.02 -22.78 -3.29
C ASN A 349 9.64 -22.20 -2.89
N GLY A 350 9.00 -22.76 -1.85
CA GLY A 350 7.64 -22.42 -1.45
C GLY A 350 6.54 -23.32 -2.04
N GLN A 351 6.84 -24.13 -3.06
CA GLN A 351 5.88 -25.05 -3.69
C GLN A 351 6.43 -26.47 -3.86
N LEU A 352 7.71 -26.61 -4.15
CA LEU A 352 8.39 -27.88 -4.40
C LEU A 352 9.61 -27.96 -3.48
N ALA A 353 9.77 -29.11 -2.81
CA ALA A 353 10.93 -29.44 -1.99
C ALA A 353 11.66 -30.65 -2.59
N ASP A 354 12.82 -30.40 -3.19
CA ASP A 354 13.71 -31.42 -3.77
C ASP A 354 14.71 -31.88 -2.69
N VAL A 355 14.62 -33.15 -2.30
CA VAL A 355 15.45 -33.78 -1.27
C VAL A 355 16.51 -34.65 -1.96
N SER A 356 17.79 -34.38 -1.69
CA SER A 356 18.91 -34.93 -2.45
C SER A 356 20.09 -35.33 -1.56
N GLY A 357 21.08 -36.02 -2.14
CA GLY A 357 22.22 -36.58 -1.41
C GLY A 357 21.99 -38.04 -1.02
N TYR A 358 22.67 -38.50 0.03
CA TYR A 358 22.73 -39.92 0.41
C TYR A 358 21.82 -40.28 1.61
N VAL A 359 21.35 -41.54 1.60
CA VAL A 359 20.56 -42.16 2.67
C VAL A 359 20.96 -43.63 2.84
N ALA A 360 20.95 -44.15 4.08
CA ALA A 360 21.54 -45.47 4.36
C ALA A 360 20.70 -46.65 3.85
N ASN A 361 19.37 -46.54 3.91
CA ASN A 361 18.43 -47.61 3.60
C ASN A 361 17.01 -47.06 3.31
N ASN A 362 16.13 -47.90 2.76
CA ASN A 362 14.79 -47.47 2.34
C ASN A 362 13.87 -47.07 3.50
N THR A 363 14.10 -47.60 4.70
CA THR A 363 13.34 -47.23 5.91
C THR A 363 13.65 -45.79 6.31
N GLU A 364 14.94 -45.42 6.35
CA GLU A 364 15.37 -44.03 6.59
C GLU A 364 14.89 -43.08 5.49
N ARG A 365 14.96 -43.49 4.21
CA ARG A 365 14.44 -42.69 3.09
C ARG A 365 12.97 -42.35 3.29
N THR A 366 12.17 -43.35 3.69
CA THR A 366 10.73 -43.16 3.97
C THR A 366 10.50 -42.25 5.18
N SER A 367 11.32 -42.35 6.24
CA SER A 367 11.24 -41.44 7.39
C SER A 367 11.56 -40.00 6.97
N ILE A 368 12.70 -39.77 6.31
CA ILE A 368 13.15 -38.43 5.90
C ILE A 368 12.10 -37.75 5.02
N LEU A 369 11.50 -38.46 4.06
CA LEU A 369 10.42 -37.90 3.23
C LEU A 369 9.16 -37.56 4.04
N SER A 370 8.81 -38.40 5.02
CA SER A 370 7.69 -38.14 5.95
C SER A 370 7.96 -36.94 6.85
N ASP A 371 9.17 -36.82 7.38
CA ASP A 371 9.59 -35.76 8.30
C ASP A 371 9.69 -34.41 7.56
N VAL A 372 10.21 -34.41 6.32
CA VAL A 372 10.18 -33.23 5.43
C VAL A 372 8.75 -32.86 5.04
N ALA A 373 7.88 -33.81 4.71
CA ALA A 373 6.47 -33.54 4.41
C ALA A 373 5.72 -32.98 5.63
N ALA A 374 6.06 -33.41 6.85
CA ALA A 374 5.50 -32.87 8.09
C ALA A 374 6.00 -31.44 8.38
N ALA A 375 7.26 -31.14 8.07
CA ALA A 375 7.83 -29.80 8.20
C ALA A 375 7.31 -28.82 7.13
N LEU A 376 7.03 -29.31 5.91
CA LEU A 376 6.62 -28.53 4.74
C LEU A 376 5.29 -29.03 4.14
N PRO A 377 4.15 -28.95 4.87
CA PRO A 377 2.88 -29.60 4.49
C PRO A 377 2.20 -29.04 3.23
N GLN A 378 2.67 -27.91 2.69
CA GLN A 378 2.19 -27.31 1.43
C GLN A 378 3.08 -27.66 0.23
N ALA A 379 4.22 -28.33 0.44
CA ALA A 379 5.20 -28.60 -0.59
C ALA A 379 4.94 -29.94 -1.29
N GLN A 380 5.08 -29.96 -2.61
CA GLN A 380 5.28 -31.21 -3.34
C GLN A 380 6.70 -31.70 -3.10
N ILE A 381 6.84 -32.86 -2.45
CA ILE A 381 8.14 -33.47 -2.18
C ILE A 381 8.63 -34.21 -3.43
N VAL A 382 9.86 -33.93 -3.84
CA VAL A 382 10.60 -34.66 -4.88
C VAL A 382 11.75 -35.40 -4.21
N ASP A 383 11.89 -36.68 -4.54
CA ASP A 383 12.85 -37.59 -3.94
C ASP A 383 14.01 -37.87 -4.91
N GLY A 384 15.05 -37.04 -4.81
CA GLY A 384 16.33 -37.18 -5.51
C GLY A 384 17.41 -37.91 -4.69
N MET A 385 17.06 -38.54 -3.57
CA MET A 385 18.03 -39.23 -2.71
C MET A 385 18.57 -40.53 -3.33
N GLN A 386 19.83 -40.82 -3.04
CA GLN A 386 20.55 -42.03 -3.47
C GLN A 386 20.96 -42.88 -2.26
N PHE A 387 21.04 -44.20 -2.43
CA PHE A 387 21.52 -45.08 -1.38
C PHE A 387 23.04 -45.12 -1.31
N GLY A 388 23.57 -44.90 -0.12
CA GLY A 388 24.99 -45.03 0.19
C GLY A 388 25.21 -45.52 1.62
N SER A 389 26.44 -45.85 1.98
CA SER A 389 26.87 -46.11 3.36
C SER A 389 28.08 -45.23 3.74
N GLY A 390 28.50 -45.25 5.00
CA GLY A 390 29.56 -44.37 5.51
C GLY A 390 29.07 -43.03 6.09
N ALA A 391 27.79 -42.95 6.46
CA ALA A 391 27.23 -41.82 7.20
C ALA A 391 28.02 -41.50 8.49
N PRO A 392 28.28 -40.22 8.80
CA PRO A 392 28.81 -39.80 10.10
C PRO A 392 27.95 -40.26 11.29
N GLU A 393 28.54 -40.46 12.46
CA GLU A 393 27.85 -41.04 13.63
C GLU A 393 26.60 -40.24 14.08
N ASN A 394 26.67 -38.90 14.00
CA ASN A 394 25.56 -37.99 14.35
C ASN A 394 24.71 -37.54 13.14
N ASP A 395 24.93 -38.11 11.94
CA ASP A 395 24.28 -37.71 10.68
C ASP A 395 22.75 -37.69 10.76
N LYS A 396 22.14 -38.68 11.43
CA LYS A 396 20.69 -38.70 11.65
C LYS A 396 20.22 -37.53 12.52
N SER A 397 20.87 -37.27 13.66
CA SER A 397 20.43 -36.20 14.57
C SER A 397 20.68 -34.80 13.97
N HIS A 398 21.73 -34.66 13.16
CA HIS A 398 21.99 -33.46 12.36
C HIS A 398 20.91 -33.23 11.31
N ARG A 399 20.48 -34.26 10.57
CA ARG A 399 19.32 -34.19 9.66
C ARG A 399 18.02 -33.87 10.40
N ASP A 400 17.70 -34.58 11.48
CA ASP A 400 16.46 -34.39 12.24
C ASP A 400 16.34 -32.93 12.73
N PHE A 401 17.41 -32.38 13.31
CA PHE A 401 17.50 -30.97 13.71
C PHE A 401 17.31 -30.02 12.52
N THR A 402 17.93 -30.32 11.39
CA THR A 402 17.88 -29.48 10.18
C THR A 402 16.47 -29.46 9.58
N ILE A 403 15.83 -30.63 9.44
CA ILE A 403 14.44 -30.77 8.97
C ILE A 403 13.49 -30.03 9.92
N GLN A 404 13.73 -30.10 11.24
CA GLN A 404 12.94 -29.38 12.22
C GLN A 404 12.98 -27.85 12.03
N GLN A 405 14.09 -27.29 11.51
CA GLN A 405 14.19 -25.85 11.26
C GLN A 405 13.41 -25.41 10.00
N LEU A 406 13.14 -26.31 9.04
CA LEU A 406 12.48 -25.98 7.77
C LEU A 406 11.08 -25.38 7.96
N ARG A 407 10.36 -25.75 9.03
CA ARG A 407 9.05 -25.19 9.40
C ARG A 407 9.06 -23.66 9.56
N HIS A 408 10.23 -23.08 9.83
CA HIS A 408 10.43 -21.65 10.03
C HIS A 408 10.75 -20.90 8.73
N LEU A 409 10.87 -21.61 7.60
CA LEU A 409 11.29 -21.07 6.30
C LEU A 409 10.17 -21.14 5.26
N ALA A 410 9.93 -20.03 4.56
CA ALA A 410 9.06 -19.95 3.38
C ALA A 410 9.77 -20.47 2.12
N SER A 411 11.10 -20.37 2.06
CA SER A 411 11.96 -20.98 1.05
C SER A 411 13.34 -21.25 1.65
N ALA A 412 13.98 -22.34 1.27
CA ALA A 412 15.25 -22.80 1.84
C ALA A 412 16.14 -23.48 0.79
N GLU A 413 17.44 -23.21 0.83
CA GLU A 413 18.47 -24.09 0.30
C GLU A 413 19.36 -24.53 1.46
N VAL A 414 19.47 -25.84 1.63
CA VAL A 414 20.12 -26.49 2.77
C VAL A 414 21.12 -27.52 2.26
N ALA A 415 22.32 -27.49 2.80
CA ALA A 415 23.37 -28.49 2.56
C ALA A 415 23.97 -28.94 3.90
N LEU A 416 24.05 -30.25 4.09
CA LEU A 416 24.65 -30.91 5.24
C LEU A 416 25.77 -31.83 4.73
N ASP A 417 27.00 -31.35 4.81
CA ASP A 417 28.20 -32.00 4.28
C ASP A 417 29.12 -32.40 5.45
N ASN A 418 29.28 -33.71 5.70
CA ASN A 418 30.15 -34.26 6.75
C ASN A 418 30.10 -33.52 8.12
N GLY A 419 28.88 -33.22 8.62
CA GLY A 419 28.69 -32.51 9.89
C GLY A 419 28.84 -30.99 9.82
N THR A 420 28.89 -30.41 8.62
CA THR A 420 28.79 -28.95 8.40
C THR A 420 27.47 -28.58 7.73
N LEU A 421 26.75 -27.60 8.29
CA LEU A 421 25.43 -27.16 7.85
C LEU A 421 25.50 -25.78 7.20
N GLY A 422 25.04 -25.68 5.95
CA GLY A 422 24.72 -24.45 5.26
C GLY A 422 23.20 -24.26 5.18
N VAL A 423 22.70 -23.09 5.58
CA VAL A 423 21.29 -22.69 5.43
C VAL A 423 21.20 -21.32 4.76
N VAL A 424 20.48 -21.26 3.64
CA VAL A 424 20.14 -20.02 2.93
C VAL A 424 18.62 -19.99 2.77
N GLY A 425 17.95 -18.85 3.00
CA GLY A 425 16.49 -18.82 2.84
C GLY A 425 15.78 -17.56 3.27
N VAL A 426 14.45 -17.66 3.24
CA VAL A 426 13.50 -16.64 3.71
C VAL A 426 12.68 -17.28 4.81
N ALA A 427 12.63 -16.65 5.98
CA ALA A 427 11.81 -17.09 7.10
C ALA A 427 10.31 -16.89 6.81
N MET A 428 9.45 -17.71 7.42
CA MET A 428 8.00 -17.67 7.22
C MET A 428 7.30 -16.61 8.08
N SER A 429 7.84 -16.31 9.26
CA SER A 429 7.38 -15.24 10.17
C SER A 429 8.59 -14.52 10.80
N ARG A 430 8.38 -13.34 11.41
CA ARG A 430 9.46 -12.67 12.18
C ARG A 430 9.87 -13.48 13.40
N ASP A 431 8.92 -14.11 14.07
CA ASP A 431 9.18 -14.99 15.21
C ASP A 431 9.98 -16.20 14.74
N GLY A 432 9.60 -16.82 13.62
CA GLY A 432 10.34 -17.91 12.98
C GLY A 432 11.76 -17.50 12.56
N TYR A 433 11.98 -16.26 12.11
CA TYR A 433 13.32 -15.72 11.86
C TYR A 433 14.17 -15.66 13.14
N ALA A 434 13.60 -15.18 14.26
CA ALA A 434 14.30 -15.15 15.54
C ALA A 434 14.58 -16.56 16.07
N GLU A 435 13.60 -17.46 16.01
CA GLU A 435 13.69 -18.85 16.44
C GLU A 435 14.75 -19.62 15.66
N ILE A 436 14.75 -19.57 14.32
CA ILE A 436 15.75 -20.28 13.51
C ILE A 436 17.15 -19.69 13.68
N THR A 437 17.28 -18.35 13.79
CA THR A 437 18.60 -17.72 13.94
C THR A 437 19.23 -18.06 15.30
N SER A 438 18.44 -18.13 16.38
CA SER A 438 18.93 -18.58 17.69
C SER A 438 19.14 -20.10 17.75
N ALA A 439 18.32 -20.90 17.09
CA ALA A 439 18.55 -22.34 16.97
C ALA A 439 19.89 -22.65 16.28
N LEU A 440 20.17 -21.97 15.17
CA LEU A 440 21.41 -22.18 14.39
C LEU A 440 22.66 -21.55 15.02
N ARG A 441 22.56 -20.44 15.76
CA ARG A 441 23.72 -19.83 16.44
C ARG A 441 24.02 -20.41 17.82
N ASP A 442 22.98 -20.58 18.63
CA ASP A 442 23.13 -20.76 20.08
C ASP A 442 22.85 -22.20 20.52
N ASN A 443 22.15 -23.01 19.71
CA ASN A 443 21.62 -24.32 20.08
C ASN A 443 21.91 -25.43 19.04
N LEU A 444 23.13 -25.45 18.48
CA LEU A 444 23.56 -26.51 17.56
C LEU A 444 23.73 -27.86 18.29
N PRO A 445 23.28 -28.99 17.68
CA PRO A 445 23.59 -30.34 18.16
C PRO A 445 25.09 -30.64 18.22
N GLU A 446 25.48 -31.60 19.06
CA GLU A 446 26.88 -32.01 19.22
C GLU A 446 27.48 -32.50 17.89
N GLY A 447 28.65 -31.94 17.55
CA GLY A 447 29.37 -32.24 16.31
C GLY A 447 28.82 -31.56 15.05
N LEU A 448 27.80 -30.70 15.13
CA LEU A 448 27.30 -29.91 14.00
C LEU A 448 27.96 -28.51 13.99
N ALA A 449 28.58 -28.13 12.88
CA ALA A 449 29.15 -26.79 12.67
C ALA A 449 28.41 -26.04 11.56
N LEU A 450 28.28 -24.71 11.66
CA LEU A 450 27.75 -23.89 10.56
C LEU A 450 28.85 -23.57 9.53
N SER A 451 28.57 -23.80 8.25
CA SER A 451 29.38 -23.34 7.12
C SER A 451 28.85 -22.06 6.48
N ARG A 452 27.52 -21.87 6.44
CA ARG A 452 26.85 -20.70 5.88
C ARG A 452 25.49 -20.47 6.55
N MET A 453 25.15 -19.23 6.86
CA MET A 453 23.84 -18.87 7.42
C MET A 453 23.36 -17.53 6.84
N GLU A 454 22.52 -17.60 5.81
CA GLU A 454 21.94 -16.45 5.10
C GLU A 454 20.41 -16.55 5.10
N ILE A 455 19.82 -16.27 6.26
CA ILE A 455 18.36 -16.26 6.43
C ILE A 455 17.90 -14.81 6.43
N THR A 456 16.85 -14.52 5.68
CA THR A 456 16.19 -13.21 5.63
C THR A 456 14.80 -13.30 6.29
N PRO A 457 14.32 -12.27 7.00
CA PRO A 457 12.95 -12.25 7.50
C PRO A 457 11.93 -12.15 6.34
N PRO A 458 10.67 -12.58 6.54
CA PRO A 458 9.64 -12.53 5.51
C PRO A 458 9.35 -11.11 5.02
N SER A 459 9.05 -10.99 3.72
CA SER A 459 8.50 -9.79 3.10
C SER A 459 7.18 -9.36 3.76
N GLN A 460 7.00 -8.06 3.97
CA GLN A 460 5.68 -7.45 4.07
C GLN A 460 5.43 -6.66 2.78
N SER A 461 4.42 -7.07 2.02
CA SER A 461 3.92 -6.31 0.87
C SER A 461 2.80 -5.37 1.32
N PRO A 462 2.78 -4.09 0.90
CA PRO A 462 3.77 -3.46 0.02
C PRO A 462 5.08 -3.12 0.75
N HIS A 463 6.21 -3.23 0.05
CA HIS A 463 7.48 -2.73 0.57
C HIS A 463 7.43 -1.20 0.63
N ILE A 464 7.55 -0.67 1.84
CA ILE A 464 7.57 0.75 2.13
C ILE A 464 8.96 1.10 2.66
N TRP A 465 9.55 2.12 2.05
CA TRP A 465 10.70 2.85 2.59
C TRP A 465 10.30 4.31 2.72
N SER A 466 10.83 4.99 3.73
CA SER A 466 10.60 6.43 3.87
C SER A 466 11.81 7.15 4.43
N ALA A 467 11.97 8.39 3.96
CA ALA A 467 12.83 9.39 4.55
C ALA A 467 11.95 10.50 5.12
N LYS A 468 12.01 10.69 6.44
CA LYS A 468 11.30 11.76 7.14
C LYS A 468 12.30 12.79 7.64
N ARG A 469 12.04 14.06 7.39
CA ARG A 469 12.79 15.20 7.97
C ARG A 469 11.88 15.98 8.90
N ASP A 470 12.37 16.30 10.09
CA ASP A 470 11.74 17.25 11.00
C ASP A 470 12.80 18.01 11.83
N VAL A 471 12.37 18.77 12.84
CA VAL A 471 13.24 19.58 13.70
C VAL A 471 14.29 18.77 14.49
N SER A 472 14.17 17.45 14.56
CA SER A 472 15.12 16.56 15.23
C SER A 472 16.18 15.95 14.29
N GLY A 473 16.05 16.15 12.97
CA GLY A 473 16.95 15.61 11.96
C GLY A 473 16.22 14.77 10.90
N THR A 474 16.96 13.88 10.23
CA THR A 474 16.42 12.97 9.21
C THR A 474 16.33 11.56 9.78
N THR A 475 15.16 10.94 9.71
CA THR A 475 14.94 9.53 10.04
C THR A 475 14.68 8.73 8.77
N LEU A 476 15.48 7.70 8.53
CA LEU A 476 15.25 6.71 7.49
C LEU A 476 14.51 5.51 8.10
N SER A 477 13.57 4.92 7.38
CA SER A 477 12.73 3.84 7.90
C SER A 477 12.26 2.91 6.79
N GLY A 478 11.90 1.68 7.14
CA GLY A 478 11.32 0.71 6.23
C GLY A 478 12.33 -0.26 5.62
N ASP A 479 11.92 -0.89 4.53
CA ASP A 479 12.56 -2.11 4.00
C ASP A 479 13.72 -1.84 3.04
N VAL A 480 14.83 -2.56 3.22
CA VAL A 480 15.97 -2.61 2.31
C VAL A 480 16.39 -4.06 2.04
N SER A 481 16.87 -4.34 0.82
CA SER A 481 17.17 -5.70 0.33
C SER A 481 18.38 -6.36 1.00
N SER A 482 19.38 -5.56 1.38
CA SER A 482 20.69 -6.01 1.84
C SER A 482 21.40 -4.95 2.69
N ASN A 483 22.39 -5.36 3.47
CA ASN A 483 23.22 -4.41 4.23
C ASN A 483 24.01 -3.47 3.31
N ALA A 484 24.47 -3.94 2.15
CA ALA A 484 25.16 -3.08 1.18
C ALA A 484 24.26 -1.96 0.64
N VAL A 485 22.98 -2.25 0.37
CA VAL A 485 22.01 -1.22 0.00
C VAL A 485 21.73 -0.28 1.18
N ARG A 486 21.57 -0.80 2.41
CA ARG A 486 21.38 0.00 3.63
C ARG A 486 22.51 1.02 3.82
N GLU A 487 23.77 0.59 3.74
CA GLU A 487 24.94 1.46 3.85
C GLU A 487 24.97 2.52 2.73
N GLY A 488 24.63 2.14 1.50
CA GLY A 488 24.50 3.09 0.38
C GLY A 488 23.42 4.15 0.59
N VAL A 489 22.26 3.80 1.19
CA VAL A 489 21.23 4.78 1.55
C VAL A 489 21.73 5.73 2.65
N LEU A 490 22.41 5.19 3.67
CA LEU A 490 22.96 5.99 4.77
C LEU A 490 24.02 6.99 4.28
N GLN A 491 24.90 6.57 3.37
CA GLN A 491 25.88 7.45 2.76
C GLN A 491 25.18 8.60 2.00
N GLN A 492 24.26 8.28 1.08
CA GLN A 492 23.54 9.31 0.32
C GLN A 492 22.74 10.27 1.22
N ALA A 493 22.16 9.78 2.32
CA ALA A 493 21.47 10.64 3.28
C ALA A 493 22.42 11.53 4.09
N GLY A 494 23.63 11.04 4.44
CA GLY A 494 24.67 11.83 5.08
C GLY A 494 25.31 12.89 4.17
N GLU A 495 25.26 12.69 2.85
CA GLU A 495 25.66 13.69 1.85
C GLU A 495 24.55 14.72 1.59
N ALA A 496 23.28 14.33 1.66
CA ALA A 496 22.13 15.19 1.33
C ALA A 496 21.56 16.02 2.51
N PHE A 497 21.84 15.67 3.77
CA PHE A 497 21.26 16.36 4.93
C PHE A 497 22.31 16.75 5.98
N GLU A 498 22.34 18.04 6.33
CA GLU A 498 23.10 18.51 7.49
C GLU A 498 22.44 18.03 8.81
N GLY A 499 23.14 17.21 9.58
CA GLY A 499 22.71 16.77 10.92
C GLY A 499 22.91 15.28 11.18
N SER A 500 22.29 14.77 12.24
CA SER A 500 22.27 13.33 12.55
C SER A 500 21.19 12.61 11.75
N VAL A 501 21.58 11.60 10.97
CA VAL A 501 20.67 10.65 10.32
C VAL A 501 20.37 9.50 11.28
N ILE A 502 19.09 9.27 11.59
CA ILE A 502 18.61 8.16 12.41
C ILE A 502 18.22 7.00 11.48
N ASP A 503 18.79 5.83 11.73
CA ASP A 503 18.58 4.63 10.92
C ASP A 503 17.62 3.63 11.60
N ASN A 504 16.37 3.65 11.17
CA ASN A 504 15.35 2.64 11.51
C ASN A 504 15.04 1.73 10.31
N MET A 505 15.96 1.57 9.35
CA MET A 505 15.78 0.64 8.23
C MET A 505 16.00 -0.81 8.66
N GLN A 506 15.30 -1.74 8.00
CA GLN A 506 15.33 -3.17 8.28
C GLN A 506 15.55 -3.98 7.01
N LEU A 507 16.24 -5.12 7.14
CA LEU A 507 16.37 -6.07 6.04
C LEU A 507 15.02 -6.75 5.77
N ALA A 508 14.60 -6.82 4.52
CA ALA A 508 13.42 -7.58 4.10
C ALA A 508 13.64 -8.23 2.73
N SER A 509 13.31 -9.51 2.61
CA SER A 509 13.40 -10.24 1.33
C SER A 509 12.41 -9.67 0.32
N GLY A 510 12.80 -9.61 -0.96
CA GLY A 510 11.98 -9.05 -2.04
C GLY A 510 11.87 -7.53 -2.07
N ALA A 511 12.41 -6.81 -1.07
CA ALA A 511 12.43 -5.35 -1.05
C ALA A 511 13.15 -4.84 -2.32
N PRO A 512 12.53 -3.96 -3.12
CA PRO A 512 13.14 -3.50 -4.35
C PRO A 512 14.40 -2.68 -4.03
N ASP A 513 15.50 -3.01 -4.72
CA ASP A 513 16.70 -2.18 -4.75
C ASP A 513 16.31 -0.80 -5.26
N GLN A 514 16.19 0.15 -4.34
CA GLN A 514 15.89 1.52 -4.72
C GLN A 514 17.04 2.02 -5.58
N ARG A 515 16.71 2.45 -6.79
CA ARG A 515 17.73 2.93 -7.71
C ARG A 515 18.33 4.23 -7.16
N PRO A 516 19.67 4.44 -7.24
CA PRO A 516 20.32 5.62 -6.68
C PRO A 516 19.66 6.94 -7.10
N GLU A 517 19.22 7.03 -8.36
CA GLU A 517 18.55 8.19 -8.95
C GLU A 517 17.16 8.46 -8.33
N ALA A 518 16.47 7.40 -7.89
CA ALA A 518 15.18 7.55 -7.20
C ALA A 518 15.35 8.08 -5.77
N ARG A 519 16.41 7.65 -5.08
CA ARG A 519 16.76 8.18 -3.75
C ARG A 519 17.28 9.61 -3.82
N GLU A 520 18.13 9.92 -4.79
CA GLU A 520 18.62 11.28 -5.05
C GLU A 520 17.45 12.25 -5.33
N PHE A 521 16.49 11.84 -6.16
CA PHE A 521 15.26 12.61 -6.40
C PHE A 521 14.42 12.80 -5.12
N ALA A 522 14.23 11.73 -4.33
CA ALA A 522 13.50 11.80 -3.07
C ALA A 522 14.18 12.73 -2.04
N PHE A 523 15.50 12.63 -1.89
CA PHE A 523 16.26 13.47 -0.99
C PHE A 523 16.28 14.93 -1.44
N GLY A 524 16.47 15.22 -2.73
CA GLY A 524 16.43 16.59 -3.26
C GLY A 524 15.06 17.29 -3.16
N LEU A 525 13.96 16.53 -3.07
CA LEU A 525 12.65 17.07 -2.68
C LEU A 525 12.58 17.34 -1.17
N LEU A 526 13.01 16.38 -0.34
CA LEU A 526 12.97 16.50 1.13
C LEU A 526 13.93 17.57 1.69
N GLU A 527 15.02 17.86 0.98
CA GLU A 527 15.96 18.95 1.30
C GLU A 527 15.25 20.31 1.32
N LYS A 528 14.28 20.48 0.41
CA LYS A 528 13.49 21.71 0.21
C LYS A 528 12.30 21.83 1.16
N MET A 529 12.13 20.92 2.10
CA MET A 529 11.05 20.91 3.10
C MET A 529 11.59 21.26 4.49
N SER A 530 10.86 22.09 5.24
CA SER A 530 11.17 22.35 6.67
C SER A 530 10.79 21.16 7.54
N SER A 531 9.76 20.44 7.15
CA SER A 531 9.34 19.17 7.73
C SER A 531 8.54 18.39 6.69
N GLY A 532 8.76 17.08 6.60
CA GLY A 532 8.06 16.26 5.62
C GLY A 532 8.50 14.81 5.65
N ILE A 533 7.82 14.00 4.85
CA ILE A 533 8.14 12.61 4.61
C ILE A 533 8.02 12.32 3.12
N VAL A 534 9.05 11.71 2.56
CA VAL A 534 9.00 11.08 1.24
C VAL A 534 8.92 9.57 1.48
N THR A 535 7.93 8.95 0.85
CA THR A 535 7.65 7.52 0.98
C THR A 535 7.70 6.89 -0.41
N LEU A 536 8.50 5.83 -0.56
CA LEU A 536 8.50 5.00 -1.75
C LEU A 536 7.85 3.65 -1.42
N SER A 537 6.72 3.38 -2.06
CA SER A 537 6.01 2.10 -1.99
C SER A 537 6.20 1.35 -3.31
N ASN A 538 7.12 0.39 -3.33
CA ASN A 538 7.64 -0.24 -4.55
C ASN A 538 8.23 0.78 -5.56
N GLN A 539 7.44 1.21 -6.55
CA GLN A 539 7.78 2.25 -7.55
C GLN A 539 6.93 3.52 -7.39
N LYS A 540 5.95 3.51 -6.48
CA LYS A 540 5.03 4.60 -6.25
C LYS A 540 5.63 5.57 -5.24
N LEU A 541 5.74 6.82 -5.64
CA LEU A 541 6.30 7.91 -4.85
C LEU A 541 5.14 8.72 -4.26
N SER A 542 5.11 8.83 -2.93
CA SER A 542 4.21 9.71 -2.18
C SER A 542 5.05 10.67 -1.35
N PHE A 543 4.64 11.92 -1.24
CA PHE A 543 5.28 12.86 -0.33
C PHE A 543 4.28 13.84 0.29
N ASN A 544 4.49 14.09 1.59
CA ASN A 544 3.68 14.98 2.41
C ASN A 544 4.65 15.86 3.24
N GLY A 545 4.35 17.14 3.37
CA GLY A 545 5.20 18.04 4.16
C GLY A 545 4.93 19.52 3.93
N VAL A 546 5.75 20.35 4.55
CA VAL A 546 5.74 21.81 4.40
C VAL A 546 7.04 22.24 3.72
N ALA A 547 6.93 22.93 2.58
CA ALA A 547 8.08 23.51 1.90
C ALA A 547 8.78 24.55 2.80
N SER A 548 10.12 24.60 2.77
CA SER A 548 10.91 25.41 3.71
C SER A 548 10.75 26.92 3.51
N ASN A 549 10.44 27.35 2.29
CA ASN A 549 10.11 28.71 1.90
C ASN A 549 9.31 28.71 0.58
N LEU A 550 8.90 29.89 0.10
CA LEU A 550 8.02 30.01 -1.08
C LEU A 550 8.73 29.59 -2.38
N ASP A 551 10.02 29.91 -2.51
CA ASP A 551 10.79 29.57 -3.72
C ASP A 551 11.06 28.06 -3.75
N ALA A 552 11.31 27.45 -2.60
CA ALA A 552 11.38 26.00 -2.42
C ALA A 552 10.06 25.29 -2.78
N TYR A 553 8.89 25.88 -2.45
CA TYR A 553 7.59 25.36 -2.87
C TYR A 553 7.45 25.37 -4.40
N ASP A 554 7.73 26.52 -5.03
CA ASP A 554 7.64 26.67 -6.48
C ASP A 554 8.62 25.72 -7.20
N GLU A 555 9.83 25.54 -6.67
CA GLU A 555 10.81 24.57 -7.18
C GLU A 555 10.39 23.11 -7.01
N ILE A 556 9.77 22.74 -5.89
CA ILE A 556 9.21 21.40 -5.67
C ILE A 556 8.14 21.11 -6.73
N GLN A 557 7.15 22.01 -6.91
CA GLN A 557 6.09 21.83 -7.90
C GLN A 557 6.65 21.78 -9.34
N ALA A 558 7.61 22.64 -9.67
CA ALA A 558 8.29 22.64 -10.98
C ALA A 558 9.17 21.41 -11.21
N THR A 559 9.64 20.74 -10.16
CA THR A 559 10.40 19.49 -10.24
C THR A 559 9.47 18.30 -10.47
N ILE A 560 8.33 18.26 -9.77
CA ILE A 560 7.30 17.21 -9.90
C ILE A 560 6.57 17.28 -11.26
N ALA A 561 6.43 18.48 -11.84
CA ALA A 561 5.83 18.69 -13.16
C ALA A 561 6.70 18.19 -14.34
N LYS A 562 7.98 17.84 -14.10
CA LYS A 562 8.87 17.23 -15.11
C LYS A 562 8.67 15.71 -15.14
N PRO A 563 9.03 15.02 -16.23
CA PRO A 563 9.04 13.55 -16.26
C PRO A 563 9.89 13.01 -15.11
N LEU A 564 9.30 12.13 -14.29
CA LEU A 564 9.99 11.48 -13.17
C LEU A 564 11.14 10.59 -13.67
N PRO A 565 12.16 10.31 -12.83
CA PRO A 565 13.14 9.27 -13.10
C PRO A 565 12.47 7.95 -13.54
N ALA A 566 13.05 7.28 -14.53
CA ALA A 566 12.41 6.14 -15.20
C ALA A 566 11.95 5.07 -14.19
N GLY A 567 10.70 4.60 -14.30
CA GLY A 567 10.13 3.61 -13.39
C GLY A 567 9.81 4.12 -11.98
N LEU A 568 9.60 5.43 -11.82
CA LEU A 568 8.83 6.00 -10.70
C LEU A 568 7.45 6.45 -11.19
N GLU A 569 6.43 6.27 -10.36
CA GLU A 569 5.07 6.75 -10.58
C GLU A 569 4.66 7.65 -9.40
N LEU A 570 4.17 8.86 -9.66
CA LEU A 570 3.63 9.72 -8.59
C LEU A 570 2.29 9.17 -8.12
N GLN A 571 2.18 8.83 -6.84
CA GLN A 571 0.93 8.42 -6.20
C GLN A 571 0.28 9.57 -5.43
N GLU A 572 1.05 10.40 -4.73
CA GLU A 572 0.52 11.45 -3.86
C GLU A 572 1.47 12.65 -3.75
N ASN A 573 0.93 13.86 -3.89
CA ASN A 573 1.63 15.14 -3.74
C ASN A 573 0.83 16.00 -2.76
N ASP A 574 1.12 15.85 -1.47
CA ASP A 574 0.51 16.64 -0.38
C ASP A 574 1.55 17.58 0.25
N ILE A 575 2.22 18.34 -0.61
CA ILE A 575 3.14 19.39 -0.17
C ILE A 575 2.34 20.66 0.10
N SER A 576 2.27 21.02 1.37
CA SER A 576 1.76 22.30 1.82
C SER A 576 2.78 23.42 1.55
N PRO A 577 2.33 24.60 1.09
CA PRO A 577 3.17 25.79 1.06
C PRO A 577 3.55 26.26 2.48
N PRO A 578 4.61 27.07 2.65
CA PRO A 578 4.96 27.63 3.95
C PRO A 578 3.90 28.62 4.45
N ALA A 579 3.85 28.79 5.77
CA ALA A 579 3.10 29.89 6.38
C ALA A 579 3.81 31.24 6.13
N VAL A 580 3.02 32.25 5.77
CA VAL A 580 3.48 33.64 5.63
C VAL A 580 3.03 34.47 6.83
N ASN A 581 3.81 35.50 7.19
CA ASN A 581 3.55 36.33 8.39
C ASN A 581 2.25 37.16 8.33
N SER A 582 1.73 37.42 7.12
CA SER A 582 0.41 37.99 6.88
C SER A 582 -0.07 37.54 5.51
N PHE A 583 -1.33 37.12 5.41
CA PHE A 583 -1.91 36.61 4.17
C PHE A 583 -2.63 37.74 3.44
N GLN A 584 -1.89 38.41 2.55
CA GLN A 584 -2.37 39.52 1.75
C GLN A 584 -2.68 39.09 0.31
N TRP A 585 -3.80 39.54 -0.25
CA TRP A 585 -4.19 39.33 -1.64
C TRP A 585 -4.86 40.59 -2.20
N SER A 586 -4.73 40.86 -3.49
CA SER A 586 -5.41 41.99 -4.11
C SER A 586 -5.89 41.70 -5.54
N ALA A 587 -6.94 42.43 -5.92
CA ALA A 587 -7.44 42.52 -7.29
C ALA A 587 -7.55 44.00 -7.66
N ILE A 588 -6.88 44.40 -8.74
CA ILE A 588 -6.79 45.79 -9.19
C ILE A 588 -7.35 45.89 -10.61
N LEU A 589 -8.32 46.79 -10.81
CA LEU A 589 -8.92 47.13 -12.09
C LEU A 589 -8.47 48.54 -12.50
N GLU A 590 -7.51 48.60 -13.42
CA GLU A 590 -6.98 49.83 -13.99
C GLU A 590 -6.95 49.71 -15.52
N ASP A 591 -7.39 50.78 -16.21
CA ASP A 591 -7.54 50.87 -17.66
C ASP A 591 -8.28 49.68 -18.30
N SER A 592 -7.53 48.75 -18.92
CA SER A 592 -8.04 47.55 -19.59
C SER A 592 -7.47 46.27 -18.99
N ASN A 593 -6.85 46.33 -17.81
CA ASN A 593 -6.21 45.19 -17.15
C ASN A 593 -6.90 44.87 -15.81
N VAL A 594 -6.90 43.59 -15.45
CA VAL A 594 -7.23 43.11 -14.10
C VAL A 594 -6.04 42.35 -13.57
N THR A 595 -5.32 42.95 -12.63
CA THR A 595 -4.17 42.31 -11.96
C THR A 595 -4.64 41.62 -10.70
N LEU A 596 -4.35 40.33 -10.59
CA LEU A 596 -4.51 39.54 -9.37
C LEU A 596 -3.13 39.30 -8.76
N ASP A 597 -2.91 39.74 -7.53
CA ASP A 597 -1.59 39.75 -6.88
C ASP A 597 -1.67 39.33 -5.40
N GLY A 598 -0.53 38.95 -4.82
CA GLY A 598 -0.41 38.46 -3.45
C GLY A 598 -0.58 36.94 -3.32
N PHE A 599 -1.10 36.49 -2.19
CA PHE A 599 -1.11 35.08 -1.80
C PHE A 599 -2.46 34.38 -2.04
N VAL A 600 -2.39 33.11 -2.42
CA VAL A 600 -3.53 32.19 -2.55
C VAL A 600 -3.23 30.86 -1.84
N PRO A 601 -4.23 30.15 -1.27
CA PRO A 601 -3.98 28.97 -0.43
C PRO A 601 -3.39 27.78 -1.19
N ASP A 602 -3.81 27.61 -2.45
CA ASP A 602 -3.42 26.52 -3.32
C ASP A 602 -3.58 26.90 -4.81
N ASN A 603 -3.04 26.06 -5.70
CA ASN A 603 -3.09 26.27 -7.15
C ASN A 603 -4.50 26.07 -7.77
N SER A 604 -5.41 25.34 -7.13
CA SER A 604 -6.79 25.19 -7.61
C SER A 604 -7.55 26.51 -7.40
N ILE A 605 -7.47 27.10 -6.21
CA ILE A 605 -8.03 28.42 -5.92
C ILE A 605 -7.40 29.49 -6.81
N ARG A 606 -6.09 29.41 -7.08
CA ARG A 606 -5.42 30.31 -8.04
C ARG A 606 -6.09 30.26 -9.42
N ALA A 607 -6.21 29.07 -10.00
CA ALA A 607 -6.81 28.86 -11.31
C ALA A 607 -8.28 29.29 -11.36
N ASP A 608 -9.03 28.98 -10.31
CA ASP A 608 -10.42 29.40 -10.11
C ASP A 608 -10.57 30.93 -10.10
N LEU A 609 -9.69 31.66 -9.41
CA LEU A 609 -9.75 33.13 -9.36
C LEU A 609 -9.35 33.78 -10.69
N VAL A 610 -8.38 33.20 -11.42
CA VAL A 610 -8.06 33.64 -12.79
C VAL A 610 -9.23 33.37 -13.75
N SER A 611 -9.92 32.24 -13.60
CA SER A 611 -11.11 31.89 -14.39
C SER A 611 -12.29 32.83 -14.09
N GLU A 612 -12.59 33.06 -12.81
CA GLU A 612 -13.60 34.01 -12.36
C GLU A 612 -13.31 35.42 -12.89
N ALA A 613 -12.07 35.90 -12.77
CA ALA A 613 -11.68 37.21 -13.31
C ALA A 613 -11.88 37.29 -14.84
N LYS A 614 -11.53 36.25 -15.60
CA LYS A 614 -11.77 36.21 -17.07
C LYS A 614 -13.26 36.18 -17.42
N GLN A 615 -14.09 35.51 -16.62
CA GLN A 615 -15.54 35.46 -16.82
C GLN A 615 -16.22 36.80 -16.46
N VAL A 616 -15.78 37.44 -15.39
CA VAL A 616 -16.34 38.69 -14.85
C VAL A 616 -15.86 39.92 -15.65
N PHE A 617 -14.66 39.85 -16.23
CA PHE A 617 -14.04 40.93 -17.00
C PHE A 617 -13.62 40.46 -18.42
N PRO A 618 -14.57 40.07 -19.29
CA PRO A 618 -14.26 39.48 -20.59
C PRO A 618 -13.56 40.44 -21.58
N GLU A 619 -13.71 41.76 -21.37
CA GLU A 619 -13.10 42.82 -22.20
C GLU A 619 -11.73 43.28 -21.64
N ASN A 620 -11.26 42.70 -20.53
CA ASN A 620 -10.01 43.08 -19.87
C ASN A 620 -8.95 41.96 -19.98
N SER A 621 -7.67 42.34 -20.04
CA SER A 621 -6.58 41.38 -19.91
C SER A 621 -6.35 41.02 -18.44
N VAL A 622 -6.50 39.74 -18.09
CA VAL A 622 -6.26 39.24 -16.72
C VAL A 622 -4.78 38.88 -16.55
N VAL A 623 -4.12 39.56 -15.62
CA VAL A 623 -2.71 39.35 -15.26
C VAL A 623 -2.64 38.63 -13.92
N ASP A 624 -2.05 37.44 -13.91
CA ASP A 624 -1.85 36.63 -12.70
C ASP A 624 -0.42 36.80 -12.18
N GLN A 625 -0.29 37.44 -11.01
CA GLN A 625 0.96 37.64 -10.26
C GLN A 625 0.95 36.88 -8.92
N MET A 626 -0.09 36.07 -8.66
CA MET A 626 -0.30 35.42 -7.37
C MET A 626 0.79 34.38 -7.05
N ARG A 627 1.06 34.16 -5.76
CA ARG A 627 1.91 33.05 -5.25
C ARG A 627 1.14 32.19 -4.27
N VAL A 628 1.49 30.90 -4.19
CA VAL A 628 0.84 29.98 -3.27
C VAL A 628 1.50 30.08 -1.88
N ALA A 629 0.71 30.28 -0.83
CA ALA A 629 1.15 30.35 0.56
C ALA A 629 0.11 29.72 1.49
N ALA A 630 0.48 29.23 2.67
CA ALA A 630 -0.51 28.67 3.59
C ALA A 630 -1.40 29.77 4.17
N SER A 631 -2.72 29.58 4.07
CA SER A 631 -3.73 30.49 4.62
C SER A 631 -4.36 29.92 5.89
N SER A 632 -4.71 30.80 6.83
CA SER A 632 -5.53 30.46 8.00
C SER A 632 -7.04 30.50 7.70
N SER A 633 -7.44 30.93 6.49
CA SER A 633 -8.84 31.09 6.10
C SER A 633 -9.31 30.01 5.13
N THR A 634 -10.23 29.16 5.58
CA THR A 634 -10.92 28.15 4.75
C THR A 634 -11.79 28.75 3.66
N ASP A 635 -12.30 29.97 3.89
CA ASP A 635 -13.33 30.60 3.06
C ASP A 635 -12.73 31.57 2.03
N PHE A 636 -11.40 31.65 1.94
CA PHE A 636 -10.69 32.66 1.14
C PHE A 636 -11.14 32.67 -0.33
N GLY A 637 -11.16 31.51 -1.00
CA GLY A 637 -11.50 31.45 -2.43
C GLY A 637 -12.89 32.02 -2.72
N ASP A 638 -13.84 31.72 -1.84
CA ASP A 638 -15.22 32.18 -1.87
C ASP A 638 -15.33 33.70 -1.61
N ILE A 639 -14.55 34.21 -0.66
CA ILE A 639 -14.43 35.63 -0.35
C ILE A 639 -13.80 36.39 -1.52
N ALA A 640 -12.76 35.83 -2.13
CA ALA A 640 -12.06 36.42 -3.28
C ALA A 640 -12.93 36.44 -4.54
N LYS A 641 -13.64 35.34 -4.88
CA LYS A 641 -14.62 35.32 -5.99
C LYS A 641 -15.72 36.37 -5.83
N ARG A 642 -16.31 36.49 -4.63
CA ARG A 642 -17.27 37.57 -4.33
C ARG A 642 -16.63 38.94 -4.53
N SER A 643 -15.41 39.12 -4.06
CA SER A 643 -14.65 40.37 -4.16
C SER A 643 -14.34 40.78 -5.61
N ILE A 644 -14.01 39.83 -6.49
CA ILE A 644 -13.86 40.04 -7.95
C ILE A 644 -15.19 40.57 -8.55
N ASN A 645 -16.32 39.98 -8.17
CA ASN A 645 -17.65 40.43 -8.60
C ASN A 645 -18.03 41.83 -8.07
N ASP A 646 -17.49 42.25 -6.93
CA ASP A 646 -17.67 43.61 -6.40
C ASP A 646 -16.79 44.64 -7.10
N LEU A 647 -15.54 44.28 -7.42
CA LEU A 647 -14.64 45.06 -8.25
C LEU A 647 -15.26 45.30 -9.65
N ALA A 648 -16.02 44.34 -10.18
CA ALA A 648 -16.73 44.46 -11.45
C ALA A 648 -17.82 45.54 -11.49
N ARG A 649 -18.22 46.06 -10.34
CA ARG A 649 -19.15 47.19 -10.20
C ARG A 649 -18.45 48.55 -10.21
N LEU A 650 -17.12 48.57 -10.22
CA LEU A 650 -16.28 49.75 -10.34
C LEU A 650 -15.82 49.93 -11.79
N SER A 651 -15.75 51.17 -12.28
CA SER A 651 -15.12 51.49 -13.58
C SER A 651 -13.60 51.49 -13.50
N SER A 652 -13.08 51.81 -12.32
CA SER A 652 -11.68 51.64 -11.92
C SER A 652 -11.62 51.56 -10.40
N GLY A 653 -10.66 50.79 -9.87
CA GLY A 653 -10.53 50.61 -8.44
C GLY A 653 -9.67 49.41 -8.05
N SER A 654 -9.59 49.19 -6.75
CA SER A 654 -8.83 48.10 -6.14
C SER A 654 -9.59 47.48 -5.00
N LEU A 655 -9.32 46.19 -4.77
CA LEU A 655 -9.76 45.47 -3.61
C LEU A 655 -8.58 44.74 -2.98
N PHE A 656 -8.40 44.95 -1.69
CA PHE A 656 -7.38 44.29 -0.88
C PHE A 656 -8.05 43.36 0.14
N TYR A 657 -7.43 42.21 0.37
CA TYR A 657 -7.72 41.26 1.42
C TYR A 657 -6.48 41.11 2.31
N GLU A 658 -6.66 41.17 3.62
CA GLU A 658 -5.60 40.93 4.61
C GLU A 658 -6.22 40.22 5.82
N ASP A 659 -5.79 38.98 6.06
CA ASP A 659 -6.13 38.17 7.24
C ASP A 659 -7.65 38.16 7.58
N GLY A 660 -8.49 38.07 6.54
CA GLY A 660 -9.95 38.00 6.64
C GLY A 660 -10.69 39.35 6.55
N ASN A 661 -9.98 40.47 6.58
CA ASN A 661 -10.53 41.81 6.35
C ASN A 661 -10.41 42.18 4.87
N ARG A 662 -11.41 42.90 4.34
CA ARG A 662 -11.41 43.43 2.98
C ARG A 662 -11.48 44.95 2.98
N ARG A 663 -10.81 45.56 2.00
CA ARG A 663 -10.89 46.98 1.68
C ARG A 663 -11.15 47.16 0.19
N ILE A 664 -12.30 47.72 -0.18
CA ILE A 664 -12.63 48.10 -1.56
C ILE A 664 -12.49 49.61 -1.77
N SER A 665 -11.99 50.07 -2.92
CA SER A 665 -11.89 51.50 -3.23
C SER A 665 -11.99 51.75 -4.74
N GLY A 666 -12.65 52.83 -5.16
CA GLY A 666 -12.74 53.21 -6.57
C GLY A 666 -13.98 54.01 -6.96
N VAL A 667 -14.25 54.05 -8.26
CA VAL A 667 -15.40 54.76 -8.88
C VAL A 667 -16.43 53.75 -9.35
N ALA A 668 -17.69 53.87 -8.94
CA ALA A 668 -18.75 52.94 -9.36
C ALA A 668 -19.19 53.18 -10.81
N LYS A 669 -19.49 52.09 -11.55
CA LYS A 669 -19.98 52.15 -12.95
C LYS A 669 -21.34 52.86 -13.07
N SER A 670 -22.21 52.73 -12.07
CA SER A 670 -23.54 53.34 -12.05
C SER A 670 -23.93 53.82 -10.64
N SER A 671 -24.93 54.69 -10.55
CA SER A 671 -25.49 55.11 -9.24
C SER A 671 -26.14 53.93 -8.49
N GLY A 672 -26.64 52.92 -9.22
CA GLY A 672 -27.15 51.68 -8.63
C GLY A 672 -26.02 50.83 -8.02
N ASP A 673 -24.89 50.74 -8.70
CA ASP A 673 -23.68 50.06 -8.21
C ASP A 673 -23.08 50.76 -6.99
N PHE A 674 -23.04 52.10 -7.00
CA PHE A 674 -22.65 52.88 -5.83
C PHE A 674 -23.51 52.55 -4.60
N LEU A 675 -24.85 52.56 -4.76
CA LEU A 675 -25.79 52.22 -3.68
C LEU A 675 -25.76 50.73 -3.28
N PHE A 676 -25.36 49.83 -4.18
CA PHE A 676 -25.13 48.43 -3.85
C PHE A 676 -23.88 48.27 -2.98
N LEU A 677 -22.73 48.77 -3.46
CA LEU A 677 -21.45 48.67 -2.77
C LEU A 677 -21.47 49.40 -1.42
N LYS A 678 -22.07 50.59 -1.35
CA LYS A 678 -22.22 51.34 -0.10
C LYS A 678 -23.04 50.56 0.94
N ARG A 679 -24.20 50.01 0.55
CA ARG A 679 -25.00 49.15 1.46
C ARG A 679 -24.23 47.93 1.94
N ARG A 680 -23.41 47.30 1.09
CA ARG A 680 -22.59 46.18 1.55
C ARG A 680 -21.53 46.60 2.56
N ILE A 681 -20.78 47.67 2.28
CA ILE A 681 -19.77 48.23 3.20
C ILE A 681 -20.42 48.57 4.56
N ASP A 682 -21.62 49.14 4.55
CA ASP A 682 -22.35 49.48 5.77
C ASP A 682 -22.92 48.26 6.52
N SER A 683 -23.00 47.09 5.87
CA SER A 683 -23.60 45.85 6.42
C SER A 683 -22.60 44.77 6.83
N ASP A 684 -21.41 44.76 6.23
CA ASP A 684 -20.40 43.71 6.38
C ASP A 684 -19.21 44.25 7.18
N PRO A 685 -19.08 43.91 8.49
CA PRO A 685 -18.05 44.49 9.35
C PRO A 685 -16.61 44.08 8.96
N LYS A 686 -16.45 43.13 8.03
CA LYS A 686 -15.17 42.72 7.45
C LYS A 686 -14.93 43.34 6.06
N LEU A 687 -15.76 44.28 5.60
CA LEU A 687 -15.60 45.00 4.33
C LEU A 687 -15.68 46.51 4.56
N ASN A 688 -14.52 47.16 4.61
CA ASN A 688 -14.43 48.61 4.65
C ASN A 688 -14.11 49.17 3.25
N GLY A 689 -14.27 50.48 3.05
CA GLY A 689 -13.92 51.06 1.75
C GLY A 689 -14.42 52.48 1.48
N ILE A 690 -13.87 53.07 0.42
CA ILE A 690 -14.30 54.37 -0.13
C ILE A 690 -14.64 54.15 -1.60
N VAL A 691 -15.94 54.00 -1.89
CA VAL A 691 -16.48 53.96 -3.25
C VAL A 691 -17.09 55.33 -3.55
N THR A 692 -16.86 55.85 -4.75
CA THR A 692 -17.42 57.13 -5.22
C THR A 692 -18.48 56.89 -6.30
N PRO A 693 -19.53 57.73 -6.39
CA PRO A 693 -20.54 57.60 -7.43
C PRO A 693 -19.98 57.99 -8.81
N PRO A 694 -20.55 57.48 -9.92
CA PRO A 694 -20.18 57.93 -11.26
C PRO A 694 -20.45 59.43 -11.43
N ARG A 695 -19.59 60.11 -12.20
CA ARG A 695 -19.82 61.49 -12.62
C ARG A 695 -20.71 61.50 -13.87
N ALA A 696 -21.81 62.22 -13.84
CA ALA A 696 -22.65 62.43 -15.03
C ALA A 696 -22.10 63.59 -15.89
N THR A 697 -22.22 63.47 -17.21
CA THR A 697 -21.92 64.54 -18.16
C THR A 697 -23.19 65.26 -18.58
N GLY A 698 -23.36 66.53 -18.19
CA GLY A 698 -24.52 67.35 -18.59
C GLY A 698 -24.59 68.70 -17.86
N SER A 699 -25.31 69.67 -18.43
CA SER A 699 -25.46 71.02 -17.86
C SER A 699 -26.20 71.02 -16.51
N TYR A 700 -25.86 71.98 -15.64
CA TYR A 700 -26.51 72.20 -14.34
C TYR A 700 -28.00 72.54 -14.48
N ASN A 701 -28.86 71.63 -14.00
CA ASN A 701 -30.32 71.77 -14.03
C ASN A 701 -30.95 70.93 -12.90
N TRP A 702 -31.64 71.56 -11.96
CA TRP A 702 -32.34 70.91 -10.85
C TRP A 702 -33.60 71.66 -10.43
N GLN A 703 -34.48 70.98 -9.70
CA GLN A 703 -35.74 71.54 -9.22
C GLN A 703 -36.14 70.96 -7.86
N ALA A 704 -36.95 71.72 -7.12
CA ALA A 704 -37.55 71.32 -5.86
C ALA A 704 -39.09 71.47 -5.92
N VAL A 705 -39.79 70.36 -5.70
CA VAL A 705 -41.27 70.29 -5.76
C VAL A 705 -41.83 70.18 -4.34
N LYS A 706 -42.61 71.18 -3.90
CA LYS A 706 -43.28 71.22 -2.60
C LYS A 706 -44.72 70.74 -2.71
N THR A 707 -45.05 69.71 -1.95
CA THR A 707 -46.41 69.21 -1.73
C THR A 707 -46.87 69.54 -0.31
N ALA A 708 -48.07 69.08 0.08
CA ALA A 708 -48.56 69.23 1.45
C ALA A 708 -47.63 68.55 2.49
N THR A 709 -47.05 67.40 2.15
CA THR A 709 -46.35 66.50 3.09
C THR A 709 -44.85 66.31 2.80
N SER A 710 -44.36 66.71 1.62
CA SER A 710 -42.98 66.47 1.22
C SER A 710 -42.41 67.56 0.31
N ILE A 711 -41.09 67.67 0.32
CA ILE A 711 -40.31 68.42 -0.68
C ILE A 711 -39.39 67.41 -1.39
N VAL A 712 -39.52 67.30 -2.71
CA VAL A 712 -38.68 66.41 -3.54
C VAL A 712 -37.70 67.26 -4.33
N VAL A 713 -36.41 67.07 -4.12
CA VAL A 713 -35.32 67.75 -4.85
C VAL A 713 -34.76 66.78 -5.89
N SER A 714 -34.58 67.21 -7.13
CA SER A 714 -34.12 66.32 -8.22
C SER A 714 -33.38 67.08 -9.32
N GLY A 715 -32.41 66.42 -9.97
CA GLY A 715 -31.63 66.98 -11.08
C GLY A 715 -30.11 66.89 -10.89
N LEU A 716 -29.37 67.63 -11.71
CA LEU A 716 -27.91 67.72 -11.71
C LEU A 716 -27.44 68.92 -10.87
N VAL A 717 -26.64 68.67 -9.84
CA VAL A 717 -26.00 69.69 -8.97
C VAL A 717 -24.46 69.63 -9.09
N PRO A 718 -23.73 70.75 -8.92
CA PRO A 718 -22.32 70.81 -9.32
C PRO A 718 -21.38 70.18 -8.28
N THR A 719 -21.70 70.34 -6.99
CA THR A 719 -20.86 69.85 -5.89
C THR A 719 -21.66 69.05 -4.85
N ALA A 720 -20.97 68.17 -4.13
CA ALA A 720 -21.56 67.48 -2.97
C ALA A 720 -21.89 68.45 -1.83
N SER A 721 -21.16 69.56 -1.71
CA SER A 721 -21.41 70.61 -0.74
C SER A 721 -22.71 71.36 -1.03
N ASP A 722 -22.98 71.71 -2.28
CA ASP A 722 -24.26 72.31 -2.68
C ASP A 722 -25.43 71.36 -2.44
N ARG A 723 -25.26 70.08 -2.76
CA ARG A 723 -26.25 69.03 -2.46
C ARG A 723 -26.60 69.00 -0.97
N GLN A 724 -25.60 68.94 -0.10
CA GLN A 724 -25.78 68.93 1.36
C GLN A 724 -26.44 70.23 1.86
N ARG A 725 -26.02 71.38 1.32
CA ARG A 725 -26.57 72.69 1.67
C ARG A 725 -28.05 72.83 1.31
N ILE A 726 -28.44 72.48 0.07
CA ILE A 726 -29.83 72.49 -0.40
C ILE A 726 -30.72 71.60 0.49
N ALA A 727 -30.28 70.36 0.73
CA ALA A 727 -31.05 69.42 1.57
C ALA A 727 -31.14 69.88 3.03
N GLY A 728 -30.05 70.43 3.58
CA GLY A 728 -29.99 70.95 4.94
C GLY A 728 -30.90 72.15 5.19
N GLN A 729 -30.82 73.19 4.34
CA GLN A 729 -31.65 74.39 4.46
C GLN A 729 -33.15 74.08 4.32
N LEU A 730 -33.52 73.25 3.33
CA LEU A 730 -34.91 72.81 3.16
C LEU A 730 -35.41 72.02 4.38
N ALA A 731 -34.58 71.20 5.01
CA ALA A 731 -34.93 70.43 6.21
C ALA A 731 -35.07 71.32 7.46
N SER A 732 -34.21 72.33 7.65
CA SER A 732 -34.30 73.23 8.81
C SER A 732 -35.54 74.12 8.78
N GLU A 733 -35.97 74.55 7.59
CA GLU A 733 -37.05 75.55 7.44
C GLU A 733 -38.42 74.92 7.12
N ASN A 734 -38.47 73.61 6.81
CA ASN A 734 -39.70 72.86 6.56
C ASN A 734 -39.73 71.57 7.41
N ALA A 735 -39.49 71.70 8.72
CA ALA A 735 -39.39 70.58 9.66
C ALA A 735 -40.67 69.71 9.77
N ASP A 736 -41.81 70.18 9.28
CA ASP A 736 -43.07 69.44 9.18
C ASP A 736 -43.17 68.55 7.92
N LYS A 737 -42.16 68.57 7.03
CA LYS A 737 -42.20 67.88 5.72
C LYS A 737 -41.08 66.87 5.53
N SER A 738 -41.38 65.80 4.81
CA SER A 738 -40.38 64.83 4.37
C SER A 738 -39.54 65.40 3.21
N ILE A 739 -38.24 65.58 3.44
CA ILE A 739 -37.29 66.00 2.40
C ILE A 739 -36.76 64.75 1.67
N VAL A 740 -36.94 64.69 0.36
CA VAL A 740 -36.51 63.57 -0.49
C VAL A 740 -35.53 64.07 -1.55
N ASP A 741 -34.24 63.80 -1.34
CA ASP A 741 -33.17 64.18 -2.27
C ASP A 741 -32.89 63.08 -3.31
N ARG A 742 -33.08 63.44 -4.58
CA ARG A 742 -32.82 62.62 -5.79
C ARG A 742 -31.82 63.29 -6.73
N THR A 743 -30.93 64.14 -6.21
CA THR A 743 -29.92 64.84 -7.02
C THR A 743 -28.73 63.93 -7.38
N LEU A 744 -28.08 64.26 -8.50
CA LEU A 744 -26.86 63.63 -9.00
C LEU A 744 -25.77 64.68 -9.21
N LEU A 745 -24.51 64.28 -9.11
CA LEU A 745 -23.36 65.17 -9.34
C LEU A 745 -23.02 65.24 -10.83
N THR A 746 -22.85 66.46 -11.36
CA THR A 746 -22.32 66.69 -12.71
C THR A 746 -20.86 67.13 -12.69
N SER A 747 -20.14 66.90 -13.79
CA SER A 747 -18.77 67.39 -14.03
C SER A 747 -18.69 68.74 -14.76
N GLY A 748 -19.82 69.33 -15.15
CA GLY A 748 -19.83 70.63 -15.84
C GLY A 748 -19.55 71.81 -14.90
N GLU A 749 -18.78 72.79 -15.38
CA GLU A 749 -18.65 74.09 -14.71
C GLU A 749 -20.03 74.76 -14.62
N GLY A 750 -20.57 74.85 -13.41
CA GLY A 750 -21.71 75.73 -13.14
C GLY A 750 -21.27 77.19 -13.20
N PRO A 751 -22.11 78.13 -13.66
CA PRO A 751 -21.81 79.55 -13.57
C PRO A 751 -21.57 79.95 -12.11
N ALA A 752 -20.69 80.93 -11.86
CA ALA A 752 -20.17 81.31 -10.54
C ALA A 752 -21.21 81.91 -9.55
N HIS A 753 -22.50 81.74 -9.81
CA HIS A 753 -23.62 82.34 -9.08
C HIS A 753 -24.21 81.35 -8.06
N ILE A 754 -23.48 81.17 -6.95
CA ILE A 754 -23.92 80.44 -5.74
C ILE A 754 -25.25 80.99 -5.17
N SER A 755 -25.61 82.24 -5.53
CA SER A 755 -26.78 83.00 -5.08
C SER A 755 -28.16 82.40 -5.36
N ASN A 756 -28.28 81.41 -6.25
CA ASN A 756 -29.60 80.94 -6.67
C ASN A 756 -30.23 79.92 -5.69
N VAL A 757 -29.45 79.23 -4.86
CA VAL A 757 -29.99 78.22 -3.91
C VAL A 757 -30.84 78.88 -2.84
N ASP A 758 -30.35 79.96 -2.23
CA ASP A 758 -31.07 80.63 -1.13
C ASP A 758 -32.39 81.25 -1.63
N LEU A 759 -32.41 81.76 -2.87
CA LEU A 759 -33.63 82.24 -3.54
C LEU A 759 -34.64 81.10 -3.81
N VAL A 760 -34.17 79.90 -4.17
CA VAL A 760 -35.03 78.72 -4.34
C VAL A 760 -35.65 78.29 -3.01
N VAL A 761 -34.85 78.26 -1.94
CA VAL A 761 -35.32 77.92 -0.59
C VAL A 761 -36.33 78.97 -0.10
N GLN A 762 -36.04 80.26 -0.26
CA GLN A 762 -36.93 81.37 0.08
C GLN A 762 -38.28 81.28 -0.66
N ALA A 763 -38.27 81.06 -1.98
CA ALA A 763 -39.48 80.84 -2.77
C ALA A 763 -40.28 79.62 -2.28
N MET A 764 -39.60 78.51 -2.00
CA MET A 764 -40.21 77.29 -1.49
C MET A 764 -40.87 77.48 -0.13
N ASN A 765 -40.30 78.31 0.75
CA ASN A 765 -40.88 78.61 2.07
C ASN A 765 -42.15 79.45 1.97
N GLY A 766 -42.15 80.49 1.13
CA GLY A 766 -43.32 81.33 0.89
C GLY A 766 -44.47 80.61 0.16
N MET A 767 -44.22 79.43 -0.42
CA MET A 767 -45.25 78.62 -1.08
C MET A 767 -45.90 77.56 -0.17
N ARG A 768 -47.22 77.39 -0.36
CA ARG A 768 -48.00 76.27 0.16
C ARG A 768 -47.69 74.97 -0.59
N SER A 769 -47.59 75.08 -1.91
CA SER A 769 -47.34 73.98 -2.84
C SER A 769 -46.92 74.55 -4.20
N GLY A 770 -45.96 73.92 -4.87
CA GLY A 770 -45.43 74.40 -6.14
C GLY A 770 -44.14 73.69 -6.56
N ASN A 771 -43.53 74.16 -7.64
CA ASN A 771 -42.23 73.77 -8.12
C ASN A 771 -41.35 75.02 -8.24
N VAL A 772 -40.09 74.93 -7.82
CA VAL A 772 -39.06 75.92 -8.12
C VAL A 772 -37.90 75.23 -8.82
N GLY A 773 -37.57 75.68 -10.03
CA GLY A 773 -36.54 75.10 -10.88
C GLY A 773 -35.39 76.07 -11.15
N VAL A 774 -34.18 75.51 -11.31
CA VAL A 774 -32.99 76.20 -11.82
C VAL A 774 -32.48 75.44 -13.03
N SER A 775 -32.60 76.00 -14.23
CA SER A 775 -32.09 75.43 -15.48
C SER A 775 -31.34 76.49 -16.28
N ASP A 776 -30.12 76.18 -16.75
CA ASP A 776 -29.32 77.07 -17.60
C ASP A 776 -29.15 78.49 -17.01
N GLY A 777 -28.98 78.57 -15.69
CA GLY A 777 -28.86 79.83 -14.95
C GLY A 777 -30.16 80.58 -14.70
N LYS A 778 -31.32 80.06 -15.15
CA LYS A 778 -32.64 80.66 -14.97
C LYS A 778 -33.40 80.08 -13.78
N ILE A 779 -33.99 80.95 -12.95
CA ILE A 779 -34.92 80.54 -11.88
C ILE A 779 -36.36 80.57 -12.42
N SER A 780 -37.11 79.49 -12.21
CA SER A 780 -38.56 79.40 -12.49
C SER A 780 -39.35 79.08 -11.22
N ILE A 781 -40.55 79.64 -11.09
CA ILE A 781 -41.52 79.35 -10.01
C ILE A 781 -42.87 79.04 -10.64
N ASP A 782 -43.51 77.96 -10.21
CA ASP A 782 -44.94 77.71 -10.43
C ASP A 782 -45.55 77.22 -9.10
N GLY A 783 -46.51 77.94 -8.52
CA GLY A 783 -47.18 77.46 -7.32
C GLY A 783 -48.24 78.36 -6.73
N VAL A 784 -48.66 78.01 -5.51
CA VAL A 784 -49.63 78.76 -4.69
C VAL A 784 -48.92 79.23 -3.43
N ALA A 785 -48.99 80.52 -3.13
CA ALA A 785 -48.41 81.10 -1.91
C ALA A 785 -49.08 80.58 -0.62
N SER A 786 -48.37 80.64 0.51
CA SER A 786 -48.83 80.10 1.80
C SER A 786 -49.77 81.04 2.57
N SER A 787 -49.61 82.35 2.41
CA SER A 787 -50.52 83.40 2.92
C SER A 787 -50.62 84.56 1.93
N VAL A 788 -51.52 85.52 2.16
CA VAL A 788 -51.64 86.72 1.31
C VAL A 788 -50.40 87.60 1.45
N ASP A 789 -49.83 87.71 2.66
CA ASP A 789 -48.58 88.45 2.89
C ASP A 789 -47.40 87.79 2.15
N GLN A 790 -47.38 86.45 2.09
CA GLN A 790 -46.39 85.69 1.33
C GLN A 790 -46.62 85.77 -0.18
N TYR A 791 -47.87 85.86 -0.65
CA TYR A 791 -48.18 86.14 -2.05
C TYR A 791 -47.61 87.50 -2.49
N GLU A 792 -47.88 88.55 -1.71
CA GLU A 792 -47.38 89.90 -1.97
C GLU A 792 -45.84 89.96 -1.89
N SER A 793 -45.24 89.32 -0.87
CA SER A 793 -43.78 89.25 -0.69
C SER A 793 -43.09 88.52 -1.84
N LEU A 794 -43.54 87.31 -2.18
CA LEU A 794 -42.97 86.53 -3.29
C LEU A 794 -43.14 87.22 -4.64
N THR A 795 -44.29 87.86 -4.89
CA THR A 795 -44.52 88.59 -6.15
C THR A 795 -43.61 89.82 -6.26
N LEU A 796 -43.40 90.54 -5.15
CA LEU A 796 -42.47 91.66 -5.08
C LEU A 796 -41.01 91.21 -5.25
N GLU A 797 -40.61 90.10 -4.65
CA GLU A 797 -39.27 89.53 -4.77
C GLU A 797 -39.00 88.99 -6.18
N ALA A 798 -39.93 88.24 -6.76
CA ALA A 798 -39.88 87.83 -8.16
C ALA A 798 -39.74 89.01 -9.13
N GLY A 799 -40.45 90.12 -8.86
CA GLY A 799 -40.32 91.37 -9.61
C GLY A 799 -38.91 91.98 -9.50
N LYS A 800 -38.28 91.93 -8.33
CA LYS A 800 -36.87 92.35 -8.15
C LYS A 800 -35.90 91.44 -8.91
N TRP A 801 -36.17 90.14 -8.98
CA TRP A 801 -35.32 89.20 -9.73
C TRP A 801 -35.39 89.46 -11.23
N ALA A 802 -36.60 89.67 -11.78
CA ALA A 802 -36.81 90.01 -13.19
C ALA A 802 -36.15 91.36 -13.59
N GLY A 803 -35.93 92.27 -12.63
CA GLY A 803 -35.24 93.54 -12.84
C GLY A 803 -33.71 93.52 -12.62
N ASN A 804 -33.13 92.40 -12.18
CA ASN A 804 -31.71 92.31 -11.84
C ASN A 804 -30.89 91.70 -12.99
N GLN A 805 -29.92 92.43 -13.55
CA GLN A 805 -29.07 91.94 -14.64
C GLN A 805 -28.26 90.68 -14.30
N SER A 806 -28.06 90.38 -13.00
CA SER A 806 -27.33 89.20 -12.52
C SER A 806 -28.21 87.96 -12.32
N ILE A 807 -29.53 88.05 -12.49
CA ILE A 807 -30.46 86.92 -12.32
C ILE A 807 -31.31 86.79 -13.58
N SER A 808 -31.26 85.64 -14.25
CA SER A 808 -32.17 85.34 -15.34
C SER A 808 -33.40 84.61 -14.80
N THR A 809 -34.60 84.99 -15.23
CA THR A 809 -35.86 84.36 -14.82
C THR A 809 -36.48 83.56 -15.97
N GLY A 810 -37.08 82.42 -15.62
CA GLY A 810 -37.94 81.63 -16.50
C GLY A 810 -39.41 82.01 -16.33
N LEU A 811 -40.31 81.01 -16.40
CA LEU A 811 -41.70 81.19 -16.00
C LEU A 811 -41.78 81.49 -14.50
N ILE A 812 -42.53 82.54 -14.14
CA ILE A 812 -42.93 82.85 -12.76
C ILE A 812 -44.45 82.94 -12.75
N ASP A 813 -45.11 81.89 -12.27
CA ASP A 813 -46.55 81.83 -12.03
C ASP A 813 -46.81 81.58 -10.54
N ILE A 814 -46.96 82.68 -9.79
CA ILE A 814 -47.31 82.64 -8.37
C ILE A 814 -48.80 82.94 -8.27
N ARG A 815 -49.56 82.02 -7.67
CA ARG A 815 -51.00 82.15 -7.48
C ARG A 815 -51.33 82.52 -6.02
N PRO A 816 -52.29 83.43 -5.79
CA PRO A 816 -52.68 83.82 -4.43
C PRO A 816 -53.41 82.67 -3.71
N PRO A 817 -53.31 82.56 -2.38
CA PRO A 817 -54.03 81.55 -1.63
C PRO A 817 -55.53 81.83 -1.63
N ALA A 818 -56.34 80.77 -1.61
CA ALA A 818 -57.78 80.91 -1.42
C ALA A 818 -58.13 81.17 0.05
N ILE A 819 -58.85 82.26 0.33
CA ILE A 819 -59.31 82.63 1.67
C ILE A 819 -60.81 82.39 1.83
N SER A 820 -61.25 82.16 3.07
CA SER A 820 -62.67 82.11 3.44
C SER A 820 -62.86 82.58 4.89
N PRO A 821 -63.82 83.47 5.20
CA PRO A 821 -64.70 84.16 4.25
C PRO A 821 -63.94 85.19 3.40
N PHE A 822 -64.28 85.27 2.11
CA PHE A 822 -63.76 86.30 1.23
C PHE A 822 -64.51 87.63 1.47
N THR A 823 -63.80 88.69 1.81
CA THR A 823 -64.40 89.99 2.18
C THR A 823 -63.97 91.12 1.24
N TRP A 824 -64.89 92.01 0.88
CA TRP A 824 -64.64 93.21 0.10
C TRP A 824 -65.56 94.33 0.56
N MET A 825 -65.09 95.58 0.53
CA MET A 825 -65.86 96.72 1.01
C MET A 825 -65.51 98.01 0.25
N ILE A 826 -66.56 98.79 -0.04
CA ILE A 826 -66.49 100.17 -0.52
C ILE A 826 -67.09 101.09 0.54
N VAL A 827 -66.40 102.19 0.85
CA VAL A 827 -66.85 103.20 1.83
C VAL A 827 -66.66 104.60 1.26
N GLU A 828 -67.68 105.44 1.37
CA GLU A 828 -67.59 106.88 1.14
C GLU A 828 -67.05 107.59 2.39
N THR A 829 -66.09 108.49 2.18
CA THR A 829 -65.38 109.24 3.21
C THR A 829 -65.33 110.73 2.84
N GLU A 830 -64.95 111.60 3.78
CA GLU A 830 -64.75 113.03 3.50
C GLU A 830 -63.69 113.33 2.43
N GLN A 831 -62.81 112.35 2.12
CA GLN A 831 -61.69 112.51 1.17
C GLN A 831 -61.95 111.83 -0.19
N GLY A 832 -63.08 111.11 -0.33
CA GLY A 832 -63.41 110.32 -1.52
C GLY A 832 -63.87 108.91 -1.17
N ILE A 833 -63.58 107.95 -2.05
CA ILE A 833 -64.01 106.56 -1.93
C ILE A 833 -62.82 105.68 -1.54
N THR A 834 -62.95 104.86 -0.51
CA THR A 834 -61.96 103.83 -0.16
C THR A 834 -62.49 102.45 -0.55
N LEU A 835 -61.71 101.71 -1.35
CA LEU A 835 -61.93 100.27 -1.61
C LEU A 835 -60.99 99.45 -0.72
N SER A 836 -61.50 98.44 -0.04
CA SER A 836 -60.74 97.63 0.92
C SER A 836 -61.22 96.18 0.96
N GLY A 837 -60.44 95.31 1.62
CA GLY A 837 -60.66 93.86 1.59
C GLY A 837 -59.90 93.21 0.44
N PHE A 838 -60.50 92.25 -0.24
CA PHE A 838 -59.83 91.37 -1.20
C PHE A 838 -60.45 91.41 -2.60
N ALA A 839 -59.61 91.24 -3.61
CA ALA A 839 -59.97 91.04 -5.00
C ALA A 839 -59.35 89.72 -5.55
N PRO A 840 -60.01 89.03 -6.49
CA PRO A 840 -59.53 87.75 -7.04
C PRO A 840 -58.25 87.83 -7.87
N SER A 841 -57.90 89.02 -8.37
CA SER A 841 -56.65 89.31 -9.06
C SER A 841 -56.33 90.82 -8.96
N SER A 842 -55.08 91.19 -9.26
CA SER A 842 -54.65 92.59 -9.41
C SER A 842 -55.54 93.36 -10.41
N ASP A 843 -55.84 92.73 -11.54
CA ASP A 843 -56.56 93.35 -12.64
C ASP A 843 -58.01 93.67 -12.24
N VAL A 844 -58.63 92.78 -11.46
CA VAL A 844 -59.98 93.03 -10.90
C VAL A 844 -59.94 94.11 -9.83
N ALA A 845 -58.89 94.18 -8.99
CA ALA A 845 -58.74 95.27 -8.02
C ALA A 845 -58.65 96.64 -8.73
N VAL A 846 -57.84 96.73 -9.78
CA VAL A 846 -57.64 97.93 -10.60
C VAL A 846 -58.91 98.30 -11.37
N ASP A 847 -59.59 97.32 -11.99
CA ASP A 847 -60.87 97.53 -12.69
C ASP A 847 -61.96 98.07 -11.75
N LEU A 848 -62.10 97.52 -10.54
CA LEU A 848 -63.07 98.01 -9.56
C LEU A 848 -62.74 99.43 -9.07
N ALA A 849 -61.46 99.76 -8.89
CA ALA A 849 -61.03 101.12 -8.56
C ALA A 849 -61.31 102.12 -9.69
N ALA A 850 -61.05 101.73 -10.94
CA ALA A 850 -61.36 102.54 -12.12
C ALA A 850 -62.89 102.71 -12.33
N ALA A 851 -63.67 101.65 -12.09
CA ALA A 851 -65.13 101.70 -12.12
C ALA A 851 -65.69 102.65 -11.03
N ALA A 852 -65.20 102.54 -9.80
CA ALA A 852 -65.57 103.45 -8.72
C ALA A 852 -65.23 104.92 -9.04
N SER A 853 -64.00 105.20 -9.51
CA SER A 853 -63.58 106.58 -9.78
C SER A 853 -64.37 107.20 -10.94
N SER A 854 -64.62 106.43 -12.01
CA SER A 854 -65.36 106.93 -13.18
C SER A 854 -66.87 107.09 -12.94
N GLN A 855 -67.50 106.18 -12.18
CA GLN A 855 -68.95 106.21 -11.92
C GLN A 855 -69.30 107.21 -10.82
N LEU A 856 -68.50 107.26 -9.74
CA LEU A 856 -68.76 108.10 -8.56
C LEU A 856 -68.12 109.49 -8.68
N LYS A 857 -67.22 109.71 -9.66
CA LYS A 857 -66.48 110.97 -9.89
C LYS A 857 -65.68 111.45 -8.67
N ALA A 858 -65.25 110.51 -7.84
CA ALA A 858 -64.45 110.74 -6.65
C ALA A 858 -63.03 110.21 -6.82
N THR A 859 -62.10 110.76 -6.03
CA THR A 859 -60.79 110.15 -5.79
C THR A 859 -61.00 108.78 -5.15
N VAL A 860 -60.32 107.75 -5.68
CA VAL A 860 -60.41 106.39 -5.13
C VAL A 860 -59.08 106.00 -4.49
N GLU A 861 -59.12 105.70 -3.21
CA GLU A 861 -58.03 105.03 -2.49
C GLU A 861 -58.22 103.51 -2.61
N ASN A 862 -57.27 102.83 -3.26
CA ASN A 862 -57.36 101.40 -3.55
C ASN A 862 -56.52 100.57 -2.56
N ASN A 863 -57.12 100.23 -1.42
CA ASN A 863 -56.54 99.39 -0.37
C ASN A 863 -57.02 97.91 -0.48
N GLN A 864 -57.31 97.44 -1.70
CA GLN A 864 -57.66 96.04 -1.97
C GLN A 864 -56.39 95.16 -2.04
N ARG A 865 -56.40 94.04 -1.34
CA ARG A 865 -55.37 92.98 -1.42
C ARG A 865 -55.78 91.88 -2.39
N VAL A 866 -54.84 91.09 -2.88
CA VAL A 866 -55.13 90.01 -3.85
C VAL A 866 -55.20 88.66 -3.15
N ALA A 867 -56.35 87.98 -3.25
CA ALA A 867 -56.56 86.65 -2.68
C ALA A 867 -57.47 85.80 -3.58
N GLY A 868 -57.29 84.48 -3.57
CA GLY A 868 -58.27 83.56 -4.17
C GLY A 868 -59.50 83.37 -3.29
N GLY A 869 -60.50 82.62 -3.77
CA GLY A 869 -61.70 82.28 -2.99
C GLY A 869 -62.86 83.28 -3.11
N ALA A 870 -62.77 84.23 -4.05
CA ALA A 870 -63.89 85.12 -4.37
C ALA A 870 -65.13 84.31 -4.84
N PRO A 871 -66.34 84.68 -4.41
CA PRO A 871 -67.58 84.02 -4.84
C PRO A 871 -67.84 84.20 -6.34
N SER A 872 -68.55 83.25 -6.96
CA SER A 872 -68.81 83.25 -8.40
C SER A 872 -69.59 84.48 -8.84
N GLY A 873 -69.01 85.28 -9.74
CA GLY A 873 -69.63 86.53 -10.21
C GLY A 873 -69.23 87.78 -9.41
N PHE A 874 -68.31 87.66 -8.44
CA PHE A 874 -67.78 88.76 -7.61
C PHE A 874 -67.67 90.12 -8.32
N GLY A 875 -66.93 90.20 -9.43
CA GLY A 875 -66.69 91.47 -10.12
C GLY A 875 -67.95 92.13 -10.69
N ARG A 876 -69.00 91.36 -11.01
CA ARG A 876 -70.31 91.90 -11.39
C ARG A 876 -71.04 92.47 -10.17
N VAL A 877 -71.03 91.73 -9.06
CA VAL A 877 -71.67 92.15 -7.80
C VAL A 877 -71.00 93.41 -7.24
N ALA A 878 -69.67 93.46 -7.17
CA ALA A 878 -68.94 94.64 -6.72
C ALA A 878 -69.29 95.90 -7.55
N ARG A 879 -69.41 95.78 -8.89
CA ARG A 879 -69.87 96.90 -9.74
C ARG A 879 -71.33 97.30 -9.51
N ILE A 880 -72.23 96.37 -9.17
CA ILE A 880 -73.61 96.70 -8.75
C ILE A 880 -73.59 97.51 -7.45
N LEU A 881 -72.71 97.15 -6.50
CA LEU A 881 -72.56 97.87 -5.24
C LEU A 881 -71.93 99.26 -5.44
N ILE A 882 -71.04 99.43 -6.41
CA ILE A 882 -70.52 100.75 -6.81
C ILE A 882 -71.66 101.66 -7.34
N ASP A 883 -72.51 101.19 -8.27
CA ASP A 883 -73.70 101.96 -8.72
C ASP A 883 -74.72 102.22 -7.59
N ALA A 884 -74.80 101.34 -6.59
CA ALA A 884 -75.67 101.53 -5.42
C ALA A 884 -75.13 102.59 -4.45
N VAL A 885 -73.82 102.59 -4.19
CA VAL A 885 -73.15 103.60 -3.34
C VAL A 885 -73.32 105.01 -3.91
N GLY A 886 -73.22 105.19 -5.23
CA GLY A 886 -73.43 106.49 -5.89
C GLY A 886 -74.87 107.03 -5.89
N ARG A 887 -75.79 106.41 -5.14
CA ARG A 887 -77.21 106.78 -5.03
C ARG A 887 -77.64 107.06 -3.58
N VAL A 888 -76.70 107.02 -2.65
CA VAL A 888 -76.94 107.04 -1.20
C VAL A 888 -75.89 107.97 -0.58
N ASP A 889 -76.30 108.82 0.36
CA ASP A 889 -75.36 109.71 1.07
C ASP A 889 -74.68 108.98 2.22
N SER A 890 -73.39 109.25 2.45
CA SER A 890 -72.58 108.59 3.50
C SER A 890 -72.58 107.06 3.33
N ALA A 891 -72.46 106.60 2.08
CA ALA A 891 -72.72 105.22 1.73
C ALA A 891 -71.55 104.27 1.99
N SER A 892 -71.87 103.04 2.39
CA SER A 892 -70.93 101.93 2.37
C SER A 892 -71.63 100.65 1.92
N ALA A 893 -70.88 99.80 1.21
CA ALA A 893 -71.34 98.47 0.87
C ALA A 893 -70.23 97.46 1.14
N SER A 894 -70.59 96.34 1.76
CA SER A 894 -69.66 95.23 2.00
C SER A 894 -70.21 93.93 1.42
N LEU A 895 -69.30 93.08 1.01
CA LEU A 895 -69.55 91.73 0.54
C LEU A 895 -68.70 90.77 1.38
N THR A 896 -69.34 89.82 2.06
CA THR A 896 -68.68 88.79 2.88
C THR A 896 -69.19 87.42 2.44
N GLY A 897 -68.39 86.69 1.65
CA GLY A 897 -68.87 85.54 0.87
C GLY A 897 -70.02 85.98 -0.04
N GLU A 898 -71.16 85.31 0.05
CA GLU A 898 -72.38 85.66 -0.70
C GLU A 898 -73.28 86.70 0.01
N ARG A 899 -72.91 87.15 1.22
CA ARG A 899 -73.69 88.14 1.96
C ARG A 899 -73.29 89.55 1.57
N VAL A 900 -74.25 90.30 1.02
CA VAL A 900 -74.14 91.74 0.72
C VAL A 900 -74.74 92.53 1.87
N VAL A 901 -74.10 93.63 2.27
CA VAL A 901 -74.67 94.63 3.18
C VAL A 901 -74.55 96.00 2.51
N LEU A 902 -75.63 96.79 2.51
CA LEU A 902 -75.65 98.16 2.01
C LEU A 902 -76.15 99.09 3.13
N GLU A 903 -75.33 100.06 3.51
CA GLU A 903 -75.53 101.00 4.62
C GLU A 903 -75.34 102.44 4.14
N GLY A 904 -76.04 103.40 4.76
CA GLY A 904 -75.99 104.81 4.38
C GLY A 904 -77.32 105.53 4.65
N LYS A 905 -77.47 106.73 4.09
CA LYS A 905 -78.65 107.59 4.23
C LYS A 905 -79.33 107.80 2.87
N ALA A 906 -80.62 107.51 2.80
CA ALA A 906 -81.50 107.88 1.70
C ALA A 906 -82.37 109.07 2.12
N GLY A 907 -82.87 109.85 1.14
CA GLY A 907 -83.70 111.01 1.38
C GLY A 907 -85.12 110.70 1.89
N SER A 908 -85.60 109.46 1.67
CA SER A 908 -86.93 109.02 2.14
C SER A 908 -87.04 107.50 2.35
N GLU A 909 -88.08 107.07 3.07
CA GLU A 909 -88.44 105.65 3.24
C GLU A 909 -88.73 104.93 1.91
N THR A 910 -89.36 105.62 0.96
CA THR A 910 -89.61 105.10 -0.40
C THR A 910 -88.30 104.79 -1.10
N GLU A 911 -87.32 105.69 -0.99
CA GLU A 911 -86.01 105.55 -1.63
C GLU A 911 -85.17 104.43 -1.00
N VAL A 912 -85.26 104.22 0.32
CA VAL A 912 -84.71 103.02 1.00
C VAL A 912 -85.26 101.72 0.36
N SER A 913 -86.55 101.70 0.06
CA SER A 913 -87.22 100.54 -0.54
C SER A 913 -86.84 100.34 -2.02
N GLU A 914 -86.85 101.41 -2.81
CA GLU A 914 -86.53 101.36 -4.24
C GLU A 914 -85.06 101.00 -4.51
N ILE A 915 -84.11 101.61 -3.80
CA ILE A 915 -82.68 101.28 -3.91
C ILE A 915 -82.45 99.84 -3.46
N GLY A 916 -83.01 99.45 -2.30
CA GLY A 916 -82.91 98.08 -1.78
C GLY A 916 -83.45 97.03 -2.75
N LYS A 917 -84.63 97.28 -3.35
CA LYS A 917 -85.22 96.39 -4.33
C LYS A 917 -84.39 96.32 -5.61
N ARG A 918 -83.97 97.46 -6.17
CA ARG A 918 -83.14 97.50 -7.38
C ARG A 918 -81.83 96.72 -7.21
N VAL A 919 -81.18 96.85 -6.06
CA VAL A 919 -79.96 96.08 -5.77
C VAL A 919 -80.31 94.59 -5.63
N SER A 920 -81.37 94.25 -4.91
CA SER A 920 -81.81 92.85 -4.77
C SER A 920 -82.18 92.19 -6.10
N ASP A 921 -82.85 92.90 -7.01
CA ASP A 921 -83.24 92.40 -8.34
C ASP A 921 -82.04 92.27 -9.30
N ALA A 922 -80.93 92.98 -9.04
CA ALA A 922 -79.70 92.94 -9.83
C ALA A 922 -78.68 91.89 -9.35
N LEU A 923 -78.80 91.40 -8.12
CA LEU A 923 -77.90 90.40 -7.54
C LEU A 923 -78.12 89.01 -8.18
N PRO A 924 -77.05 88.27 -8.52
CA PRO A 924 -77.16 86.88 -8.98
C PRO A 924 -77.69 85.93 -7.90
N ASP A 925 -78.23 84.78 -8.32
CA ASP A 925 -78.66 83.70 -7.43
C ASP A 925 -77.55 83.32 -6.42
N GLY A 926 -77.95 83.09 -5.17
CA GLY A 926 -77.07 82.79 -4.03
C GLY A 926 -76.76 84.01 -3.16
N TYR A 927 -76.63 85.21 -3.75
CA TYR A 927 -76.33 86.42 -3.00
C TYR A 927 -77.52 86.90 -2.15
N ARG A 928 -77.26 87.40 -0.95
CA ARG A 928 -78.30 87.90 -0.03
C ARG A 928 -78.01 89.33 0.42
N LEU A 929 -78.89 90.26 0.06
CA LEU A 929 -78.83 91.66 0.48
C LEU A 929 -79.39 91.86 1.90
N ALA A 930 -78.56 92.40 2.79
CA ALA A 930 -79.00 93.06 4.01
C ALA A 930 -79.04 94.59 3.75
N ASN A 931 -80.22 95.08 3.36
CA ASN A 931 -80.47 96.52 3.24
C ASN A 931 -80.55 97.13 4.64
N ARG A 932 -79.66 98.07 4.93
CA ARG A 932 -79.57 98.82 6.19
C ARG A 932 -79.51 100.33 5.93
N LEU A 933 -80.02 100.77 4.78
CA LEU A 933 -80.22 102.19 4.50
C LEU A 933 -81.18 102.79 5.53
N SER A 934 -80.83 103.97 6.02
CA SER A 934 -81.62 104.78 6.95
C SER A 934 -82.15 106.02 6.24
N TYR A 935 -83.20 106.64 6.77
CA TYR A 935 -83.69 107.94 6.29
C TYR A 935 -83.89 108.88 7.50
N PRO A 936 -83.75 110.20 7.33
CA PRO A 936 -83.82 111.15 8.44
C PRO A 936 -85.26 111.28 8.99
N ILE A 937 -85.48 110.75 10.19
CA ILE A 937 -86.70 110.98 10.98
C ILE A 937 -86.48 112.23 11.88
N PRO A 938 -87.36 113.25 11.86
CA PRO A 938 -87.20 114.43 12.71
C PRO A 938 -87.29 114.10 14.20
N ALA A 939 -86.22 114.42 14.96
CA ALA A 939 -86.12 114.09 16.38
C ALA A 939 -86.85 115.11 17.30
N PRO A 940 -87.62 114.65 18.30
CA PRO A 940 -88.11 115.50 19.41
C PRO A 940 -86.97 115.98 20.33
N ALA A 941 -87.19 117.09 21.06
CA ALA A 941 -86.13 117.83 21.75
C ALA A 941 -85.86 117.41 23.21
N ILE A 942 -84.57 117.16 23.49
CA ILE A 942 -83.73 117.52 24.67
C ILE A 942 -84.38 117.56 26.09
N ALA A 943 -83.84 116.73 27.01
CA ALA A 943 -83.53 117.12 28.39
C ALA A 943 -82.32 116.29 28.93
N PRO A 944 -81.42 116.83 29.80
CA PRO A 944 -80.07 116.26 29.99
C PRO A 944 -79.80 115.63 31.38
N LYS A 945 -78.61 115.01 31.52
CA LYS A 945 -77.67 115.01 32.69
C LYS A 945 -77.28 113.63 33.27
N ALA A 946 -76.04 113.19 33.01
CA ALA A 946 -75.10 112.63 34.01
C ALA A 946 -73.70 112.35 33.42
N GLU A 947 -72.72 113.20 33.77
CA GLU A 947 -71.30 112.82 33.96
C GLU A 947 -71.10 112.41 35.44
N PRO A 948 -69.94 111.87 35.91
CA PRO A 948 -68.65 111.67 35.22
C PRO A 948 -67.98 110.27 35.44
N LYS A 949 -66.88 109.98 34.71
CA LYS A 949 -65.51 109.90 35.27
C LYS A 949 -64.46 109.42 34.25
N PRO A 950 -63.21 109.97 34.29
CA PRO A 950 -62.06 109.43 33.58
C PRO A 950 -61.39 108.30 34.38
N VAL A 951 -60.39 107.61 33.80
CA VAL A 951 -59.08 107.23 34.39
C VAL A 951 -58.36 106.16 33.54
N GLU A 952 -57.09 106.46 33.26
CA GLU A 952 -55.91 105.58 33.07
C GLU A 952 -56.01 104.18 32.43
N ALA A 953 -55.17 103.99 31.41
CA ALA A 953 -54.37 102.77 31.25
C ALA A 953 -53.10 102.88 32.14
N PRO A 954 -52.31 101.82 32.38
CA PRO A 954 -52.54 100.37 32.21
C PRO A 954 -52.06 99.55 33.45
N VAL A 955 -51.79 98.25 33.21
CA VAL A 955 -50.89 97.32 33.94
C VAL A 955 -51.30 96.72 35.31
N SER A 956 -51.14 95.39 35.35
CA SER A 956 -50.52 94.60 36.43
C SER A 956 -51.29 94.43 37.76
N MET A 957 -51.32 93.19 38.27
CA MET A 957 -50.41 92.74 39.36
C MET A 957 -50.79 91.32 39.83
N LYS A 958 -49.84 90.35 39.77
CA LYS A 958 -48.95 89.89 40.88
C LYS A 958 -49.71 88.84 41.76
N PRO A 959 -49.12 88.15 42.77
CA PRO A 959 -47.76 88.26 43.31
C PRO A 959 -47.04 86.91 43.56
N GLU A 960 -45.85 86.77 44.15
CA GLU A 960 -44.69 87.64 44.51
C GLU A 960 -43.43 86.70 44.37
N ASN A 961 -42.23 87.13 43.95
CA ASN A 961 -41.10 87.68 44.75
C ASN A 961 -40.67 86.81 45.97
N PRO A 962 -39.41 86.85 46.52
CA PRO A 962 -38.42 87.94 46.47
C PRO A 962 -36.92 87.56 46.18
N ILE A 963 -36.12 88.41 45.49
CA ILE A 963 -35.06 89.36 45.98
C ILE A 963 -33.73 88.65 46.43
N ALA A 964 -32.48 89.10 46.15
CA ALA A 964 -31.93 90.37 45.61
C ALA A 964 -30.63 90.18 44.78
N ALA A 965 -30.24 91.26 44.07
CA ALA A 965 -28.92 91.51 43.43
C ALA A 965 -28.05 92.44 44.34
N PRO A 966 -27.17 93.39 43.90
CA PRO A 966 -26.67 93.84 42.57
C PRO A 966 -25.12 93.61 42.45
N LYS A 967 -24.23 94.33 41.72
CA LYS A 967 -24.27 95.57 40.88
C LYS A 967 -23.11 95.57 39.85
N GLU A 968 -23.09 96.57 38.96
CA GLU A 968 -22.08 96.82 37.90
C GLU A 968 -20.81 97.59 38.36
N ASP A 969 -19.77 97.67 37.53
CA ASP A 969 -19.46 98.89 36.72
C ASP A 969 -18.27 98.66 35.74
N THR A 970 -18.15 99.50 34.72
CA THR A 970 -17.08 99.47 33.68
C THR A 970 -16.39 100.84 33.60
N PRO A 971 -15.08 100.95 33.29
CA PRO A 971 -14.69 101.45 31.96
C PRO A 971 -13.29 101.03 31.42
N GLU A 972 -13.05 101.28 30.12
CA GLU A 972 -11.74 101.29 29.40
C GLU A 972 -11.06 102.70 29.49
N PRO A 973 -9.81 102.98 28.99
CA PRO A 973 -8.88 102.17 28.13
C PRO A 973 -7.35 102.21 28.47
N ALA A 974 -6.54 101.53 27.62
CA ALA A 974 -5.16 101.85 27.14
C ALA A 974 -3.84 101.22 27.73
N SER A 975 -3.04 100.70 26.78
CA SER A 975 -1.54 100.60 26.62
C SER A 975 -0.61 99.77 27.53
N GLU A 976 0.16 98.86 26.87
CA GLU A 976 1.59 98.45 27.04
C GLU A 976 2.08 97.93 28.43
N GLU A 977 2.77 96.79 28.61
CA GLU A 977 4.00 96.24 27.99
C GLU A 977 4.13 94.69 28.14
N VAL A 978 5.26 94.11 27.71
CA VAL A 978 5.53 92.68 27.46
C VAL A 978 6.36 92.02 28.59
N SER A 979 6.12 90.73 28.91
CA SER A 979 7.15 89.65 29.02
C SER A 979 6.86 88.50 30.02
N ALA A 980 7.07 87.27 29.52
CA ALA A 980 7.59 86.05 30.18
C ALA A 980 6.66 85.01 30.86
N ALA A 981 6.88 83.78 30.37
CA ALA A 981 6.74 82.46 31.02
C ALA A 981 5.33 81.88 31.27
N CYS A 982 5.08 80.73 30.63
CA CYS A 982 4.03 79.77 30.95
C CYS A 982 4.07 79.41 32.46
N PRO A 983 3.01 79.70 33.25
CA PRO A 983 3.02 79.50 34.70
C PRO A 983 2.72 78.05 35.14
N VAL A 984 2.66 77.10 34.21
CA VAL A 984 2.19 75.73 34.43
C VAL A 984 3.34 74.73 34.47
N ASP A 985 3.56 74.08 35.61
CA ASP A 985 4.46 72.93 35.72
C ASP A 985 3.77 71.66 35.19
N PHE A 986 3.97 71.37 33.91
CA PHE A 986 3.48 70.15 33.27
C PHE A 986 4.10 68.86 33.86
N GLN A 987 5.31 68.91 34.43
CA GLN A 987 5.89 67.75 35.11
C GLN A 987 5.12 67.42 36.40
N GLN A 988 4.58 68.42 37.09
CA GLN A 988 3.68 68.20 38.23
C GLN A 988 2.35 67.57 37.80
N ILE A 989 1.77 67.97 36.66
CA ILE A 989 0.52 67.39 36.13
C ILE A 989 0.69 65.90 35.78
N LEU A 990 1.84 65.56 35.17
CA LEU A 990 2.20 64.21 34.70
C LEU A 990 2.71 63.29 35.83
N ARG A 991 3.12 63.83 36.98
CA ARG A 991 3.81 63.07 38.03
C ARG A 991 3.01 61.85 38.53
N GLY A 992 3.54 60.67 38.27
CA GLY A 992 2.94 59.38 38.70
C GLY A 992 1.74 58.92 37.86
N LYS A 993 1.39 59.63 36.78
CA LYS A 993 0.26 59.31 35.89
C LYS A 993 0.79 58.90 34.51
N LYS A 994 0.03 58.09 33.77
CA LYS A 994 0.37 57.64 32.41
C LYS A 994 -0.81 57.81 31.47
N ILE A 995 -0.53 58.20 30.23
CA ILE A 995 -1.48 58.07 29.12
C ILE A 995 -1.46 56.60 28.68
N LEU A 996 -2.61 55.94 28.74
CA LEU A 996 -2.77 54.51 28.46
C LEU A 996 -3.53 54.33 27.15
N PHE A 997 -3.14 53.30 26.40
CA PHE A 997 -3.74 52.94 25.13
C PHE A 997 -4.27 51.50 25.16
N ASP A 998 -5.15 51.17 24.22
CA ASP A 998 -5.52 49.79 23.95
C ASP A 998 -4.36 48.97 23.36
N ASN A 999 -4.43 47.66 23.56
CA ASN A 999 -3.35 46.75 23.20
C ASN A 999 -3.08 46.82 21.69
N ASN A 1000 -1.81 47.03 21.31
CA ASN A 1000 -1.35 47.23 19.94
C ASN A 1000 -2.10 48.30 19.11
N ARG A 1001 -2.78 49.27 19.76
CA ARG A 1001 -3.50 50.36 19.07
C ARG A 1001 -3.09 51.73 19.60
N ALA A 1002 -3.43 52.77 18.83
CA ALA A 1002 -3.30 54.18 19.20
C ALA A 1002 -4.57 54.77 19.84
N PHE A 1003 -5.55 53.93 20.18
CA PHE A 1003 -6.78 54.38 20.86
C PHE A 1003 -6.50 54.66 22.34
N ILE A 1004 -6.77 55.90 22.76
CA ILE A 1004 -6.60 56.36 24.14
C ILE A 1004 -7.69 55.73 25.02
N LYS A 1005 -7.28 55.12 26.14
CA LYS A 1005 -8.22 54.53 27.09
C LYS A 1005 -8.99 55.62 27.83
N ALA A 1006 -10.26 55.34 28.12
CA ALA A 1006 -11.16 56.27 28.83
C ALA A 1006 -10.58 56.78 30.17
N SER A 1007 -9.78 55.96 30.86
CA SER A 1007 -9.10 56.32 32.12
C SER A 1007 -8.02 57.42 31.97
N SER A 1008 -7.61 57.77 30.74
CA SER A 1008 -6.58 58.78 30.48
C SER A 1008 -7.14 60.12 30.02
N TYR A 1009 -8.43 60.23 29.67
CA TYR A 1009 -9.04 61.53 29.31
C TYR A 1009 -8.97 62.57 30.43
N PRO A 1010 -9.21 62.26 31.74
CA PRO A 1010 -9.07 63.25 32.80
C PRO A 1010 -7.65 63.85 32.93
N LEU A 1011 -6.62 63.07 32.57
CA LEU A 1011 -5.24 63.56 32.51
C LEU A 1011 -5.03 64.48 31.30
N LEU A 1012 -5.56 64.09 30.13
CA LEU A 1012 -5.47 64.88 28.90
C LEU A 1012 -6.23 66.21 29.02
N ASP A 1013 -7.42 66.20 29.61
CA ASP A 1013 -8.19 67.41 29.91
C ASP A 1013 -7.42 68.34 30.89
N SER A 1014 -6.70 67.77 31.87
CA SER A 1014 -5.82 68.54 32.76
C SER A 1014 -4.62 69.15 32.03
N LEU A 1015 -4.11 68.50 30.97
CA LEU A 1015 -3.04 69.02 30.12
C LEU A 1015 -3.55 70.12 29.19
N VAL A 1016 -4.74 69.95 28.61
CA VAL A 1016 -5.43 70.95 27.78
C VAL A 1016 -5.71 72.24 28.57
N ASP A 1017 -6.21 72.14 29.81
CA ASP A 1017 -6.38 73.29 30.72
C ASP A 1017 -5.04 73.93 31.11
N GLY A 1018 -3.93 73.18 31.10
CA GLY A 1018 -2.58 73.72 31.25
C GLY A 1018 -2.11 74.48 30.00
N PHE A 1019 -2.30 73.92 28.80
CA PHE A 1019 -1.88 74.53 27.54
C PHE A 1019 -2.68 75.80 27.21
N SER A 1020 -3.98 75.86 27.54
CA SER A 1020 -4.79 77.07 27.36
C SER A 1020 -4.29 78.29 28.15
N LYS A 1021 -3.39 78.10 29.13
CA LYS A 1021 -2.79 79.13 29.98
C LYS A 1021 -1.38 79.53 29.52
N CYS A 1022 -0.90 79.01 28.39
CA CYS A 1022 0.46 79.19 27.89
C CYS A 1022 0.46 79.51 26.40
N SER A 1023 0.38 80.80 26.05
CA SER A 1023 0.13 81.30 24.68
C SER A 1023 1.19 80.96 23.64
N ASP A 1024 2.46 80.77 24.03
CA ASP A 1024 3.60 80.72 23.11
C ASP A 1024 4.54 79.52 23.39
N ALA A 1025 3.99 78.43 23.94
CA ALA A 1025 4.77 77.25 24.32
C ALA A 1025 4.92 76.26 23.14
N ARG A 1026 6.17 75.90 22.79
CA ARG A 1026 6.43 74.81 21.83
C ARG A 1026 6.42 73.47 22.56
N VAL A 1027 5.76 72.46 22.00
CA VAL A 1027 5.51 71.20 22.73
C VAL A 1027 5.88 70.00 21.85
N MET A 1028 6.77 69.14 22.34
CA MET A 1028 7.09 67.85 21.72
C MET A 1028 6.37 66.72 22.45
N ILE A 1029 5.59 65.93 21.72
CA ILE A 1029 4.91 64.73 22.19
C ILE A 1029 5.68 63.51 21.65
N SER A 1030 6.47 62.87 22.50
CA SER A 1030 7.31 61.73 22.13
C SER A 1030 6.68 60.40 22.52
N GLY A 1031 6.42 59.54 21.55
CA GLY A 1031 5.94 58.17 21.76
C GLY A 1031 7.08 57.14 21.84
N HIS A 1032 6.98 56.21 22.78
CA HIS A 1032 7.94 55.11 22.95
C HIS A 1032 7.25 53.75 23.19
N THR A 1033 7.90 52.67 22.74
CA THR A 1033 7.50 51.27 22.98
C THR A 1033 8.57 50.52 23.77
N ASP A 1034 8.28 49.27 24.12
CA ASP A 1034 9.30 48.29 24.48
C ASP A 1034 9.86 47.59 23.22
N ALA A 1035 10.84 46.71 23.41
CA ALA A 1035 11.47 45.92 22.35
C ALA A 1035 10.72 44.62 21.98
N VAL A 1036 9.38 44.59 22.15
CA VAL A 1036 8.56 43.42 21.80
C VAL A 1036 7.77 43.71 20.52
N GLY A 1037 8.42 43.48 19.38
CA GLY A 1037 7.84 43.70 18.06
C GLY A 1037 8.90 43.75 16.97
N ARG A 1038 8.51 44.16 15.76
CA ARG A 1038 9.46 44.58 14.72
C ARG A 1038 9.69 46.08 14.84
N ASP A 1039 10.94 46.53 14.72
CA ASP A 1039 11.37 47.92 14.89
C ASP A 1039 10.48 48.91 14.11
N ALA A 1040 10.21 48.63 12.83
CA ALA A 1040 9.37 49.47 11.97
C ALA A 1040 7.89 49.55 12.44
N TYR A 1041 7.36 48.46 13.01
CA TYR A 1041 6.02 48.43 13.58
C TYR A 1041 5.98 49.22 14.90
N ASN A 1042 6.99 49.03 15.76
CA ASN A 1042 7.14 49.75 17.02
C ASN A 1042 7.30 51.27 16.79
N LEU A 1043 8.06 51.66 15.77
CA LEU A 1043 8.20 53.05 15.32
C LEU A 1043 6.85 53.62 14.88
N SER A 1044 6.14 52.96 13.95
CA SER A 1044 4.83 53.40 13.45
C SER A 1044 3.75 53.48 14.54
N LEU A 1045 3.70 52.50 15.46
CA LEU A 1045 2.78 52.49 16.59
C LEU A 1045 3.08 53.62 17.58
N SER A 1046 4.36 53.92 17.81
CA SER A 1046 4.76 55.04 18.68
C SER A 1046 4.41 56.40 18.08
N GLN A 1047 4.60 56.59 16.76
CA GLN A 1047 4.21 57.80 16.03
C GLN A 1047 2.69 57.99 16.09
N SER A 1048 1.92 56.93 15.79
CA SER A 1048 0.46 56.96 15.83
C SER A 1048 -0.09 57.30 17.21
N ARG A 1049 0.57 56.86 18.29
CA ARG A 1049 0.19 57.17 19.68
C ARG A 1049 0.53 58.61 20.07
N ALA A 1050 1.65 59.15 19.60
CA ALA A 1050 1.97 60.57 19.78
C ALA A 1050 0.96 61.46 19.04
N GLN A 1051 0.66 61.11 17.78
CA GLN A 1051 -0.33 61.82 16.97
C GLN A 1051 -1.73 61.78 17.59
N ALA A 1052 -2.19 60.63 18.09
CA ALA A 1052 -3.51 60.53 18.74
C ALA A 1052 -3.66 61.42 19.99
N VAL A 1053 -2.56 61.72 20.70
CA VAL A 1053 -2.56 62.68 21.82
C VAL A 1053 -2.61 64.12 21.31
N LEU A 1054 -1.89 64.42 20.22
CA LEU A 1054 -1.93 65.73 19.56
C LEU A 1054 -3.32 66.04 18.99
N ASP A 1055 -3.92 65.09 18.26
CA ASP A 1055 -5.26 65.19 17.68
C ASP A 1055 -6.33 65.42 18.75
N TYR A 1056 -6.17 64.80 19.94
CA TYR A 1056 -7.07 65.03 21.08
C TYR A 1056 -6.96 66.45 21.64
N ILE A 1057 -5.75 66.99 21.74
CA ILE A 1057 -5.49 68.35 22.22
C ILE A 1057 -6.06 69.38 21.22
N ALA A 1058 -5.80 69.19 19.93
CA ALA A 1058 -6.36 70.02 18.85
C ALA A 1058 -7.90 69.99 18.84
N GLY A 1059 -8.50 68.81 19.00
CA GLY A 1059 -9.95 68.61 19.07
C GLY A 1059 -10.64 69.27 20.28
N LYS A 1060 -9.88 69.83 21.23
CA LYS A 1060 -10.37 70.63 22.36
C LYS A 1060 -10.24 72.14 22.16
N GLY A 1061 -9.78 72.59 20.99
CA GLY A 1061 -9.66 74.01 20.64
C GLY A 1061 -8.36 74.67 21.09
N ILE A 1062 -7.30 73.89 21.37
CA ILE A 1062 -5.94 74.40 21.54
C ILE A 1062 -5.31 74.60 20.17
N ASP A 1063 -4.64 75.73 19.97
CA ASP A 1063 -3.79 75.94 18.80
C ASP A 1063 -2.55 75.04 18.90
N VAL A 1064 -2.35 74.21 17.90
CA VAL A 1064 -1.33 73.16 17.86
C VAL A 1064 -0.26 73.41 16.79
N ASP A 1065 -0.24 74.58 16.13
CA ASP A 1065 0.77 74.90 15.11
C ASP A 1065 2.22 74.91 15.69
N ALA A 1066 2.35 75.06 17.01
CA ALA A 1066 3.61 74.99 17.77
C ALA A 1066 3.89 73.61 18.41
N PHE A 1067 3.07 72.58 18.12
CA PHE A 1067 3.19 71.23 18.68
C PHE A 1067 3.72 70.24 17.64
N GLU A 1068 4.62 69.34 18.06
CA GLU A 1068 5.19 68.28 17.22
C GLU A 1068 4.95 66.91 17.87
N ALA A 1069 4.53 65.92 17.08
CA ALA A 1069 4.33 64.54 17.51
C ALA A 1069 5.34 63.62 16.84
N ALA A 1070 6.17 62.93 17.63
CA ALA A 1070 7.25 62.08 17.13
C ALA A 1070 7.26 60.68 17.78
N GLY A 1071 7.33 59.64 16.95
CA GLY A 1071 7.53 58.27 17.37
C GLY A 1071 9.01 57.89 17.40
N PHE A 1072 9.48 57.34 18.51
CA PHE A 1072 10.85 56.83 18.66
C PHE A 1072 10.93 55.30 18.75
N GLY A 1073 9.79 54.60 18.71
CA GLY A 1073 9.71 53.14 18.91
C GLY A 1073 10.45 52.71 20.18
N GLU A 1074 11.27 51.67 20.05
CA GLU A 1074 12.08 51.13 21.13
C GLU A 1074 13.47 51.78 21.28
N THR A 1075 13.83 52.72 20.40
CA THR A 1075 15.22 53.25 20.27
C THR A 1075 15.72 54.06 21.48
N LYS A 1076 14.84 54.42 22.41
CA LYS A 1076 15.13 55.19 23.63
C LYS A 1076 14.50 54.52 24.88
N PRO A 1077 14.98 53.33 25.29
CA PRO A 1077 14.51 52.66 26.49
C PRO A 1077 15.02 53.38 27.76
N ILE A 1078 14.20 53.40 28.81
CA ILE A 1078 14.53 54.00 30.13
C ILE A 1078 14.63 52.95 31.24
N ALA A 1079 14.31 51.69 30.92
CA ALA A 1079 14.43 50.54 31.80
C ALA A 1079 14.73 49.29 30.95
N ASP A 1080 15.15 48.21 31.61
CA ASP A 1080 15.53 46.96 30.94
C ASP A 1080 14.33 46.23 30.30
N ASN A 1081 14.38 46.07 28.97
CA ASN A 1081 13.38 45.35 28.19
C ASN A 1081 13.31 43.85 28.51
N ALA A 1082 14.29 43.26 29.20
CA ALA A 1082 14.20 41.87 29.66
C ALA A 1082 13.11 41.66 30.73
N THR A 1083 12.77 42.69 31.49
CA THR A 1083 11.79 42.62 32.60
C THR A 1083 10.41 43.15 32.21
N ASP A 1084 9.32 42.55 32.69
CA ASP A 1084 7.96 43.07 32.45
C ASP A 1084 7.74 44.49 33.01
N THR A 1085 8.36 44.77 34.16
CA THR A 1085 8.35 46.09 34.79
C THR A 1085 9.09 47.11 33.94
N GLY A 1086 10.24 46.75 33.35
CA GLY A 1086 10.99 47.62 32.44
C GLY A 1086 10.28 47.84 31.10
N ARG A 1087 9.72 46.79 30.49
CA ARG A 1087 8.84 46.91 29.31
C ARG A 1087 7.66 47.86 29.57
N ALA A 1088 7.00 47.72 30.72
CA ALA A 1088 5.91 48.62 31.14
C ALA A 1088 6.35 50.05 31.49
N ALA A 1089 7.64 50.30 31.72
CA ALA A 1089 8.20 51.65 31.83
C ALA A 1089 8.57 52.24 30.45
N ASN A 1090 9.05 51.42 29.53
CA ASN A 1090 9.44 51.83 28.18
C ASN A 1090 8.24 52.26 27.32
N ARG A 1091 7.09 51.55 27.43
CA ARG A 1091 5.80 51.96 26.84
C ARG A 1091 5.26 53.25 27.50
N ARG A 1092 5.56 54.41 26.93
CA ARG A 1092 5.19 55.73 27.49
C ARG A 1092 4.96 56.81 26.42
N ILE A 1093 4.26 57.86 26.80
CA ILE A 1093 4.30 59.17 26.14
C ILE A 1093 5.11 60.10 27.04
N VAL A 1094 6.01 60.89 26.45
CA VAL A 1094 6.70 62.00 27.10
C VAL A 1094 6.21 63.29 26.45
N ILE A 1095 5.97 64.32 27.26
CA ILE A 1095 5.61 65.66 26.79
C ILE A 1095 6.68 66.61 27.30
N GLU A 1096 7.39 67.24 26.38
CA GLU A 1096 8.45 68.21 26.65
C GLU A 1096 7.99 69.59 26.17
N VAL A 1097 8.08 70.59 27.03
CA VAL A 1097 7.64 71.96 26.75
C VAL A 1097 8.87 72.85 26.71
N PHE A 1098 9.07 73.52 25.58
CA PHE A 1098 10.20 74.39 25.33
C PHE A 1098 9.76 75.85 25.34
N PRO A 1099 10.57 76.76 25.91
CA PRO A 1099 10.35 78.18 25.69
C PRO A 1099 10.45 78.52 24.19
N ALA A 1100 9.67 79.53 23.76
CA ALA A 1100 9.86 80.14 22.45
C ALA A 1100 11.33 80.58 22.29
N ALA A 1101 11.91 80.31 21.12
CA ALA A 1101 13.22 80.86 20.80
C ALA A 1101 13.07 82.36 20.51
N GLN A 1102 14.03 83.15 21.00
CA GLN A 1102 14.20 84.56 20.61
C GLN A 1102 14.73 84.66 19.18
#